data_AF-A0A3D1M572-F1
#
_entry.id   AF-A0A3D1M572-F1
#
_cell.length_a   1.000
_cell.length_b   1.000
_cell.length_c   1.000
_cell.angle_alpha   90.00
_cell.angle_beta   90.00
_cell.angle_gamma   90.00
#
_symmetry.space_group_name_H-M   'P 1'
#
loop_
_entity.id
_entity.type
_entity.pdbx_description
1 polymer ?
#
loop_
_entity_poly.entity_id
_entity_poly.type
_entity_poly.pdbx_seq_one_letter_code
_entity_poly.pdbx_strand_id
1 'polypeptide(L)'
;MSWQENSERRLRVNYTKYALKDNEELKSLLASSDDLFVVACNKCFKEFETVNEPDCDTFVQLASEQGRKITGTVKVDFLCNKLLTEKKLKDMIPEGTKNVAVISCGLGIQTVAELEEVPVLAAANTLNYTGNHGMALTEKTCGACAQCYLNLTGGICPVVDCSKGLLNGQCGGAKDGKCEVDPKKDCAWEKIYQRLEKQGRQKEFLEEPVQLRDYSRVDVKAISEYVKKIRDVRLSGYNGGVHPEENKELAENLPLKKFPEPETVVIPLSMHVGKPAVPVVKAGDTVKLGQKIAEADGFVSSNIHSSVSGTVVAVEPRKHPNRGMVESIVIRSDGKNTTDESVRPNKPLEELSPEAIVDIVKEKGITGMGGAGFPTFIKLKPGKPIDTVLLNGCECEPYLTADHRVLLEYADDVIYGLKAIMKAVDAPKGIIVIEDNKPDAIALLQSRTEGIDNIEVRTVRTKYPQGAEKTLIKNVLKRLVPSGGLPADVGTVVDNVSTAVAISDAIQKGMPLVERAVSVTGEHIANPGNYMVKIGTSVKALIDYCGGITGEDVTVKMGGPMMGFPLTDEEVPVIKGTNGVIAIDTDHTKEEECIKCGRCVDVCPMELAPLNFAKYVKEGNAQALLDNHIRDCFECGCCQYICSSKIPLVERIRTGKKMIMEVK
;
A
#
# COMPACT_ATOMS: atom_id res chain seq x y z
N MET A 1 32.59 1.07 -16.98
CA MET A 1 32.13 2.44 -16.72
C MET A 1 31.71 2.51 -15.26
N SER A 2 32.35 3.40 -14.50
CA SER A 2 32.33 3.45 -13.03
C SER A 2 30.98 3.92 -12.47
N TRP A 3 30.60 3.34 -11.33
CA TRP A 3 29.39 3.63 -10.55
C TRP A 3 29.15 5.12 -10.21
N GLN A 4 30.18 5.98 -10.27
CA GLN A 4 30.08 7.42 -10.00
C GLN A 4 29.41 8.23 -11.12
N GLU A 5 29.40 7.76 -12.37
CA GLU A 5 28.71 8.49 -13.46
C GLU A 5 27.20 8.23 -13.49
N ASN A 6 26.70 7.20 -12.78
CA ASN A 6 25.28 6.89 -12.68
C ASN A 6 24.56 7.57 -11.50
N SER A 7 25.28 8.10 -10.50
CA SER A 7 24.66 8.74 -9.33
C SER A 7 24.10 10.14 -9.61
N GLU A 8 24.58 10.84 -10.64
CA GLU A 8 24.07 12.17 -11.01
C GLU A 8 22.84 12.12 -11.93
N ARG A 9 22.56 10.97 -12.56
CA ARG A 9 21.29 10.69 -13.24
C ARG A 9 20.27 10.06 -12.28
N ARG A 10 20.06 10.65 -11.10
CA ARG A 10 18.73 10.55 -10.49
C ARG A 10 17.78 11.13 -11.53
N LEU A 11 16.94 10.27 -12.11
CA LEU A 11 15.86 10.64 -13.03
C LEU A 11 15.05 11.77 -12.38
N ARG A 12 15.38 13.03 -12.70
CA ARG A 12 14.52 14.16 -12.41
C ARG A 12 13.27 13.93 -13.24
N VAL A 13 12.23 13.42 -12.60
CA VAL A 13 10.96 13.14 -13.27
C VAL A 13 10.42 14.48 -13.75
N ASN A 14 10.32 14.65 -15.06
CA ASN A 14 9.79 15.88 -15.66
C ASN A 14 8.26 15.89 -15.50
N TYR A 15 7.75 16.80 -14.66
CA TYR A 15 6.32 16.92 -14.35
C TYR A 15 5.56 17.95 -15.20
N THR A 16 6.18 18.44 -16.27
CA THR A 16 5.63 19.53 -17.09
C THR A 16 4.31 19.13 -17.74
N LYS A 17 3.21 19.77 -17.33
CA LYS A 17 1.84 19.50 -17.83
C LYS A 17 1.41 20.38 -18.99
N TYR A 18 2.17 21.43 -19.26
CA TYR A 18 1.85 22.42 -20.27
C TYR A 18 3.16 23.00 -20.80
N ALA A 19 3.13 23.47 -22.03
CA ALA A 19 4.22 24.26 -22.60
C ALA A 19 3.65 25.59 -23.05
N LEU A 20 4.41 26.67 -22.90
CA LEU A 20 4.06 27.94 -23.50
C LEU A 20 3.77 27.76 -25.01
N LYS A 21 2.79 28.50 -25.52
CA LYS A 21 2.52 28.59 -26.96
C LYS A 21 3.75 29.12 -27.69
N ASP A 22 3.87 28.80 -28.98
CA ASP A 22 4.99 29.33 -29.76
C ASP A 22 4.89 30.86 -29.94
N ASN A 23 6.00 31.49 -30.33
CA ASN A 23 6.08 32.95 -30.41
C ASN A 23 5.06 33.55 -31.39
N GLU A 24 4.69 32.86 -32.46
CA GLU A 24 3.72 33.38 -33.42
C GLU A 24 2.29 33.30 -32.86
N GLU A 25 1.93 32.18 -32.22
CA GLU A 25 0.68 32.04 -31.47
C GLU A 25 0.56 33.09 -30.35
N LEU A 26 1.64 33.36 -29.61
CA LEU A 26 1.65 34.36 -28.54
C LEU A 26 1.55 35.80 -29.05
N LYS A 27 2.28 36.16 -30.11
CA LYS A 27 2.17 37.49 -30.74
C LYS A 27 0.76 37.73 -31.25
N SER A 28 0.16 36.74 -31.90
CA SER A 28 -1.23 36.80 -32.34
C SER A 28 -2.20 36.98 -31.16
N LEU A 29 -1.98 36.27 -30.06
CA LEU A 29 -2.80 36.38 -28.85
C LEU A 29 -2.69 37.76 -28.19
N LEU A 30 -1.49 38.35 -28.19
CA LEU A 30 -1.20 39.65 -27.61
C LEU A 30 -1.67 40.81 -28.52
N ALA A 31 -1.84 40.59 -29.83
CA ALA A 31 -2.18 41.62 -30.80
C ALA A 31 -3.43 42.43 -30.42
N SER A 32 -4.41 41.77 -29.81
CA SER A 32 -5.72 42.34 -29.41
C SER A 32 -5.88 42.56 -27.91
N SER A 33 -4.82 42.40 -27.11
CA SER A 33 -4.91 42.40 -25.64
C SER A 33 -3.92 43.38 -25.01
N ASP A 34 -4.40 44.22 -24.09
CA ASP A 34 -3.61 45.18 -23.32
C ASP A 34 -4.14 45.23 -21.88
N ASP A 35 -3.41 45.89 -20.97
CA ASP A 35 -3.68 45.89 -19.52
C ASP A 35 -3.82 44.45 -18.96
N LEU A 36 -2.71 43.70 -19.03
CA LEU A 36 -2.62 42.26 -18.78
C LEU A 36 -2.14 41.91 -17.36
N PHE A 37 -2.89 41.07 -16.67
CA PHE A 37 -2.43 40.42 -15.44
C PHE A 37 -2.01 38.97 -15.72
N VAL A 38 -0.81 38.57 -15.30
CA VAL A 38 -0.24 37.24 -15.62
C VAL A 38 -0.35 36.28 -14.44
N VAL A 39 -0.93 35.11 -14.66
CA VAL A 39 -1.12 34.05 -13.65
C VAL A 39 -0.43 32.78 -14.11
N ALA A 40 0.58 32.31 -13.37
CA ALA A 40 1.36 31.13 -13.73
C ALA A 40 1.20 29.97 -12.73
N CYS A 41 1.19 28.74 -13.23
CA CYS A 41 1.08 27.53 -12.40
C CYS A 41 2.46 27.12 -11.84
N ASN A 42 2.63 27.23 -10.53
CA ASN A 42 3.94 27.10 -9.89
C ASN A 42 4.40 25.67 -9.57
N LYS A 43 3.52 24.66 -9.59
CA LYS A 43 3.85 23.29 -9.13
C LYS A 43 3.63 22.18 -10.16
N CYS A 44 3.29 22.53 -11.40
CA CYS A 44 3.07 21.59 -12.50
C CYS A 44 4.08 21.75 -13.65
N PHE A 45 5.26 22.31 -13.36
CA PHE A 45 6.35 22.53 -14.33
C PHE A 45 7.65 21.83 -13.86
N LYS A 46 8.38 21.24 -14.81
CA LYS A 46 9.72 20.60 -14.73
C LYS A 46 10.06 19.79 -13.46
N GLU A 47 10.39 20.43 -12.34
CA GLU A 47 10.91 19.79 -11.12
C GLU A 47 10.19 20.31 -9.85
N PHE A 48 9.92 19.43 -8.88
CA PHE A 48 9.11 19.76 -7.69
C PHE A 48 9.78 20.79 -6.75
N GLU A 49 11.11 20.88 -6.80
CA GLU A 49 11.95 21.75 -5.98
C GLU A 49 12.19 23.14 -6.61
N THR A 50 11.95 23.29 -7.92
CA THR A 50 12.07 24.58 -8.58
C THR A 50 10.80 25.41 -8.40
N VAL A 51 10.94 26.63 -7.88
CA VAL A 51 9.89 27.66 -7.83
C VAL A 51 10.01 28.70 -8.96
N ASN A 52 11.08 28.59 -9.75
CA ASN A 52 11.31 29.50 -10.85
C ASN A 52 10.64 28.97 -12.13
N GLU A 53 9.36 29.26 -12.29
CA GLU A 53 8.59 28.99 -13.53
C GLU A 53 9.12 29.92 -14.63
N PRO A 54 9.93 29.41 -15.59
CA PRO A 54 10.64 30.27 -16.54
C PRO A 54 9.74 30.77 -17.68
N ASP A 55 8.61 30.11 -17.94
CA ASP A 55 7.73 30.49 -19.03
C ASP A 55 6.97 31.80 -18.69
N CYS A 56 6.75 32.09 -17.40
CA CYS A 56 6.18 33.35 -16.90
C CYS A 56 7.06 34.55 -17.26
N ASP A 57 8.34 34.49 -16.95
CA ASP A 57 9.26 35.60 -17.24
C ASP A 57 9.42 35.76 -18.76
N THR A 58 9.48 34.63 -19.49
CA THR A 58 9.51 34.60 -20.96
C THR A 58 8.28 35.27 -21.58
N PHE A 59 7.09 34.96 -21.08
CA PHE A 59 5.84 35.56 -21.55
C PHE A 59 5.76 37.06 -21.22
N VAL A 60 6.15 37.46 -20.01
CA VAL A 60 6.16 38.87 -19.57
C VAL A 60 7.12 39.70 -20.44
N GLN A 61 8.30 39.15 -20.75
CA GLN A 61 9.26 39.79 -21.64
C GLN A 61 8.66 39.97 -23.05
N LEU A 62 8.09 38.91 -23.64
CA LEU A 62 7.48 38.96 -24.96
C LEU A 62 6.33 39.97 -25.03
N ALA A 63 5.48 40.01 -24.00
CA ALA A 63 4.38 40.98 -23.93
C ALA A 63 4.87 42.42 -23.85
N SER A 64 5.94 42.67 -23.10
CA SER A 64 6.58 43.99 -22.98
C SER A 64 7.22 44.42 -24.31
N GLU A 65 7.87 43.50 -25.03
CA GLU A 65 8.43 43.75 -26.37
C GLU A 65 7.35 44.08 -27.42
N GLN A 66 6.13 43.56 -27.25
CA GLN A 66 4.96 43.89 -28.07
C GLN A 66 4.25 45.18 -27.60
N GLY A 67 4.83 45.92 -26.65
CA GLY A 67 4.29 47.19 -26.15
C GLY A 67 3.04 47.03 -25.27
N ARG A 68 2.80 45.86 -24.70
CA ARG A 68 1.63 45.60 -23.84
C ARG A 68 1.91 45.95 -22.38
N LYS A 69 0.94 46.58 -21.72
CA LYS A 69 1.06 46.97 -20.32
C LYS A 69 0.72 45.79 -19.41
N ILE A 70 1.69 45.37 -18.60
CA ILE A 70 1.48 44.35 -17.56
C ILE A 70 1.04 45.03 -16.26
N THR A 71 -0.13 44.65 -15.73
CA THR A 71 -0.69 45.20 -14.48
C THR A 71 -0.21 44.46 -13.24
N GLY A 72 0.26 43.21 -13.39
CA GLY A 72 0.85 42.42 -12.31
C GLY A 72 1.09 40.97 -12.71
N THR A 73 1.78 40.22 -11.84
CA THR A 73 2.09 38.81 -12.02
C THR A 73 1.85 38.04 -10.72
N VAL A 74 1.31 36.83 -10.78
CA VAL A 74 1.20 35.93 -9.63
C VAL A 74 1.48 34.48 -10.01
N LYS A 75 2.18 33.77 -9.11
CA LYS A 75 2.43 32.33 -9.21
C LYS A 75 1.54 31.60 -8.21
N VAL A 76 0.69 30.69 -8.68
CA VAL A 76 -0.25 29.91 -7.85
C VAL A 76 0.08 28.43 -7.95
N ASP A 77 0.21 27.77 -6.81
CA ASP A 77 0.47 26.33 -6.74
C ASP A 77 -0.78 25.58 -7.18
N PHE A 78 -0.65 24.66 -8.13
CA PHE A 78 -1.77 23.86 -8.65
C PHE A 78 -3.01 24.70 -9.01
N LEU A 79 -2.90 25.59 -9.99
CA LEU A 79 -3.99 26.49 -10.43
C LEU A 79 -5.36 25.81 -10.65
N CYS A 80 -5.38 24.52 -10.97
CA CYS A 80 -6.61 23.72 -11.10
C CYS A 80 -7.31 23.40 -9.75
N ASN A 81 -6.75 23.83 -8.61
CA ASN A 81 -7.36 23.69 -7.29
C ASN A 81 -8.16 24.96 -6.97
N LYS A 82 -9.46 24.93 -7.30
CA LYS A 82 -10.36 26.09 -7.20
C LYS A 82 -10.27 26.83 -5.86
N LEU A 83 -10.35 26.12 -4.73
CA LEU A 83 -10.30 26.74 -3.40
C LEU A 83 -8.98 27.46 -3.12
N LEU A 84 -7.86 26.87 -3.55
CA LEU A 84 -6.53 27.47 -3.38
C LEU A 84 -6.35 28.67 -4.29
N THR A 85 -6.79 28.55 -5.55
CA THR A 85 -6.71 29.61 -6.56
C THR A 85 -7.59 30.79 -6.17
N GLU A 86 -8.84 30.55 -5.79
CA GLU A 86 -9.78 31.59 -5.34
C GLU A 86 -9.22 32.36 -4.13
N LYS A 87 -8.75 31.64 -3.10
CA LYS A 87 -8.15 32.29 -1.92
C LYS A 87 -6.92 33.12 -2.27
N LYS A 88 -6.14 32.68 -3.25
CA LYS A 88 -4.89 33.35 -3.62
C LYS A 88 -5.10 34.50 -4.61
N LEU A 89 -6.03 34.40 -5.55
CA LEU A 89 -6.32 35.46 -6.53
C LEU A 89 -7.21 36.57 -5.99
N LYS A 90 -7.94 36.31 -4.90
CA LYS A 90 -8.79 37.32 -4.25
C LYS A 90 -8.00 38.60 -3.99
N ASP A 91 -8.53 39.72 -4.49
CA ASP A 91 -7.97 41.07 -4.36
C ASP A 91 -6.58 41.28 -4.99
N MET A 92 -6.07 40.33 -5.79
CA MET A 92 -4.75 40.44 -6.44
C MET A 92 -4.78 41.09 -7.83
N ILE A 93 -5.92 41.02 -8.53
CA ILE A 93 -6.06 41.57 -9.89
C ILE A 93 -6.41 43.06 -9.77
N PRO A 94 -5.53 43.99 -10.21
CA PRO A 94 -5.76 45.42 -10.04
C PRO A 94 -6.96 45.92 -10.85
N GLU A 95 -7.67 46.91 -10.29
CA GLU A 95 -8.73 47.64 -10.98
C GLU A 95 -8.18 48.29 -12.28
N GLY A 96 -8.84 48.04 -13.41
CA GLY A 96 -8.37 48.46 -14.73
C GLY A 96 -7.62 47.38 -15.53
N THR A 97 -7.39 46.19 -14.97
CA THR A 97 -6.98 45.00 -15.75
C THR A 97 -8.09 44.63 -16.73
N LYS A 98 -7.75 44.49 -18.02
CA LYS A 98 -8.72 44.12 -19.08
C LYS A 98 -8.61 42.66 -19.51
N ASN A 99 -7.47 42.03 -19.27
CA ASN A 99 -7.19 40.67 -19.71
C ASN A 99 -6.33 39.93 -18.67
N VAL A 100 -6.59 38.64 -18.47
CA VAL A 100 -5.77 37.78 -17.59
C VAL A 100 -5.08 36.70 -18.41
N ALA A 101 -3.76 36.75 -18.52
CA ALA A 101 -2.98 35.72 -19.21
C ALA A 101 -2.62 34.57 -18.25
N VAL A 102 -2.98 33.34 -18.61
CA VAL A 102 -2.78 32.16 -17.76
C VAL A 102 -1.79 31.20 -18.41
N ILE A 103 -0.70 30.95 -17.68
CA ILE A 103 0.38 30.01 -18.04
C ILE A 103 0.17 28.75 -17.21
N SER A 104 -0.64 27.84 -17.76
CA SER A 104 -1.05 26.61 -17.07
C SER A 104 -1.60 25.56 -18.04
N CYS A 105 -1.89 24.36 -17.54
CA CYS A 105 -2.70 23.40 -18.27
C CYS A 105 -4.15 23.88 -18.38
N GLY A 106 -4.93 23.26 -19.26
CA GLY A 106 -6.31 23.64 -19.55
C GLY A 106 -7.22 23.56 -18.34
N LEU A 107 -6.90 22.77 -17.32
CA LEU A 107 -7.65 22.77 -16.05
C LEU A 107 -7.43 24.07 -15.28
N GLY A 108 -6.19 24.53 -15.15
CA GLY A 108 -5.87 25.78 -14.47
C GLY A 108 -6.41 27.00 -15.22
N ILE A 109 -6.33 26.99 -16.55
CA ILE A 109 -6.92 28.05 -17.39
C ILE A 109 -8.44 28.14 -17.17
N GLN A 110 -9.15 27.01 -17.20
CA GLN A 110 -10.60 26.97 -16.96
C GLN A 110 -10.95 27.41 -15.54
N THR A 111 -10.14 27.05 -14.54
CA THR A 111 -10.37 27.49 -13.15
C THR A 111 -10.28 29.01 -13.03
N VAL A 112 -9.28 29.66 -13.65
CA VAL A 112 -9.17 31.12 -13.64
C VAL A 112 -10.32 31.75 -14.44
N ALA A 113 -10.69 31.17 -15.60
CA ALA A 113 -11.81 31.65 -16.41
C ALA A 113 -13.19 31.50 -15.76
N GLU A 114 -13.32 30.65 -14.73
CA GLU A 114 -14.53 30.58 -13.90
C GLU A 114 -14.56 31.62 -12.78
N LEU A 115 -13.39 32.06 -12.31
CA LEU A 115 -13.25 32.99 -11.20
C LEU A 115 -13.27 34.45 -11.66
N GLU A 116 -12.81 34.72 -12.88
CA GLU A 116 -12.65 36.07 -13.41
C GLU A 116 -13.69 36.41 -14.49
N GLU A 117 -14.23 37.63 -14.43
CA GLU A 117 -15.19 38.13 -15.43
C GLU A 117 -14.49 38.63 -16.71
N VAL A 118 -13.24 39.10 -16.57
CA VAL A 118 -12.42 39.58 -17.69
C VAL A 118 -11.93 38.42 -18.58
N PRO A 119 -11.70 38.66 -19.88
CA PRO A 119 -11.15 37.64 -20.78
C PRO A 119 -9.87 36.99 -20.26
N VAL A 120 -9.87 35.65 -20.25
CA VAL A 120 -8.71 34.83 -19.90
C VAL A 120 -8.00 34.34 -21.16
N LEU A 121 -6.71 34.64 -21.26
CA LEU A 121 -5.84 34.23 -22.37
C LEU A 121 -5.05 32.98 -21.97
N ALA A 122 -5.32 31.86 -22.62
CA ALA A 122 -4.53 30.64 -22.56
C ALA A 122 -3.17 30.84 -23.25
N ALA A 123 -2.14 31.17 -22.46
CA ALA A 123 -0.77 31.37 -22.94
C ALA A 123 -0.03 30.04 -23.19
N ALA A 124 -0.57 28.91 -22.74
CA ALA A 124 0.06 27.60 -22.83
C ALA A 124 -0.85 26.52 -23.44
N ASN A 125 -0.22 25.53 -24.08
CA ASN A 125 -0.83 24.31 -24.57
C ASN A 125 -0.66 23.18 -23.53
N THR A 126 -1.73 22.41 -23.26
CA THR A 126 -1.64 21.26 -22.34
C THR A 126 -0.94 20.10 -23.01
N LEU A 127 0.17 19.64 -22.43
CA LEU A 127 0.92 18.50 -22.93
C LEU A 127 0.23 17.19 -22.55
N ASN A 128 0.39 16.18 -23.41
CA ASN A 128 -0.17 14.85 -23.21
C ASN A 128 0.90 13.90 -22.65
N TYR A 129 1.21 14.00 -21.35
CA TYR A 129 2.19 13.12 -20.69
C TYR A 129 1.82 12.76 -19.23
N THR A 130 2.55 11.77 -18.71
CA THR A 130 2.27 10.88 -17.57
C THR A 130 2.19 11.55 -16.20
N GLY A 131 1.22 11.15 -15.35
CA GLY A 131 1.24 11.37 -13.89
C GLY A 131 -0.03 12.02 -13.29
N ASN A 132 -0.50 11.48 -12.16
CA ASN A 132 -1.60 12.02 -11.35
C ASN A 132 -1.10 13.11 -10.39
N HIS A 133 -1.14 14.38 -10.81
CA HIS A 133 -0.74 15.52 -9.98
C HIS A 133 -1.73 16.68 -10.15
N GLY A 134 -2.05 17.39 -9.06
CA GLY A 134 -3.21 18.29 -8.98
C GLY A 134 -4.44 17.58 -8.39
N MET A 135 -5.59 18.24 -8.37
CA MET A 135 -6.82 17.56 -7.95
C MET A 135 -7.14 16.42 -8.92
N ALA A 136 -7.41 15.22 -8.41
CA ALA A 136 -8.21 14.26 -9.13
C ALA A 136 -9.60 14.89 -9.27
N LEU A 137 -9.87 15.51 -10.42
CA LEU A 137 -11.23 15.89 -10.73
C LEU A 137 -11.98 14.58 -10.95
N THR A 138 -13.06 14.37 -10.21
CA THR A 138 -14.04 13.31 -10.47
C THR A 138 -14.59 13.41 -11.89
N GLU A 139 -14.43 14.58 -12.53
CA GLU A 139 -14.90 14.91 -13.86
C GLU A 139 -13.74 15.36 -14.74
N LYS A 140 -13.60 14.73 -15.91
CA LYS A 140 -12.66 15.17 -16.94
C LYS A 140 -13.20 16.45 -17.57
N THR A 141 -12.43 17.54 -17.54
CA THR A 141 -12.77 18.82 -18.19
C THR A 141 -11.68 19.33 -19.15
N CYS A 142 -10.57 18.60 -19.33
CA CYS A 142 -9.52 18.94 -20.31
C CYS A 142 -9.13 17.72 -21.15
N GLY A 143 -8.98 17.94 -22.47
CA GLY A 143 -8.65 16.89 -23.43
C GLY A 143 -7.15 16.62 -23.58
N ALA A 144 -6.28 17.44 -22.99
CA ALA A 144 -4.82 17.40 -23.14
C ALA A 144 -4.37 17.24 -24.61
N CYS A 145 -4.97 18.01 -25.50
CA CYS A 145 -4.84 17.86 -26.95
C CYS A 145 -3.59 18.52 -27.55
N ALA A 146 -2.65 19.02 -26.74
CA ALA A 146 -1.45 19.76 -27.18
C ALA A 146 -1.71 21.01 -28.06
N GLN A 147 -2.99 21.36 -28.26
CA GLN A 147 -3.47 22.52 -28.99
C GLN A 147 -4.65 23.09 -28.20
N CYS A 148 -4.41 24.14 -27.41
CA CYS A 148 -5.43 24.69 -26.53
C CYS A 148 -6.38 25.63 -27.29
N TYR A 149 -7.68 25.35 -27.25
CA TYR A 149 -8.76 26.12 -27.89
C TYR A 149 -9.43 27.14 -26.96
N LEU A 150 -9.00 27.21 -25.69
CA LEU A 150 -9.70 27.99 -24.65
C LEU A 150 -9.74 29.50 -24.93
N ASN A 151 -8.81 30.02 -25.74
CA ASN A 151 -8.86 31.40 -26.21
C ASN A 151 -10.13 31.68 -27.03
N LEU A 152 -10.51 30.76 -27.92
CA LEU A 152 -11.67 30.89 -28.79
C LEU A 152 -13.00 30.61 -28.08
N THR A 153 -12.95 29.83 -27.00
CA THR A 153 -14.15 29.31 -26.34
C THR A 153 -14.40 29.91 -24.96
N GLY A 154 -13.82 31.09 -24.68
CA GLY A 154 -14.03 31.78 -23.40
C GLY A 154 -13.65 30.94 -22.18
N GLY A 155 -12.64 30.08 -22.30
CA GLY A 155 -12.23 29.21 -21.19
C GLY A 155 -13.20 28.06 -20.88
N ILE A 156 -13.93 27.54 -21.86
CA ILE A 156 -14.70 26.28 -21.74
C ILE A 156 -14.14 25.28 -22.75
N CYS A 157 -13.79 24.06 -22.33
CA CYS A 157 -13.15 23.09 -23.23
C CYS A 157 -14.16 22.40 -24.16
N PRO A 158 -14.22 22.74 -25.47
CA PRO A 158 -15.20 22.15 -26.38
C PRO A 158 -14.93 20.67 -26.67
N VAL A 159 -13.67 20.23 -26.54
CA VAL A 159 -13.26 18.84 -26.78
C VAL A 159 -13.83 17.87 -25.74
N VAL A 160 -14.10 18.35 -24.53
CA VAL A 160 -14.53 17.50 -23.41
C VAL A 160 -15.98 17.79 -23.01
N ASP A 161 -16.36 19.07 -22.92
CA ASP A 161 -17.69 19.43 -22.43
C ASP A 161 -18.76 19.23 -23.51
N CYS A 162 -18.40 19.27 -24.80
CA CYS A 162 -19.30 18.85 -25.86
C CYS A 162 -19.29 17.32 -25.96
N SER A 163 -20.44 16.67 -25.79
CA SER A 163 -20.57 15.21 -25.97
C SER A 163 -20.16 14.70 -27.36
N LYS A 164 -20.13 15.59 -28.36
CA LYS A 164 -19.67 15.30 -29.73
C LYS A 164 -18.25 15.80 -30.02
N GLY A 165 -17.60 16.50 -29.08
CA GLY A 165 -16.25 17.04 -29.24
C GLY A 165 -16.10 18.05 -30.39
N LEU A 166 -17.17 18.78 -30.74
CA LEU A 166 -17.18 19.70 -31.88
C LEU A 166 -16.28 20.91 -31.62
N LEU A 167 -15.60 21.39 -32.67
CA LEU A 167 -14.75 22.60 -32.64
C LEU A 167 -15.34 23.77 -33.46
N ASN A 168 -16.41 23.51 -34.21
CA ASN A 168 -16.99 24.41 -35.20
C ASN A 168 -18.38 24.93 -34.80
N GLY A 169 -18.70 24.96 -33.50
CA GLY A 169 -19.96 25.52 -33.01
C GLY A 169 -21.05 24.50 -32.69
N GLN A 170 -22.25 25.01 -32.42
CA GLN A 170 -23.43 24.21 -32.07
C GLN A 170 -23.88 23.34 -33.25
N CYS A 171 -24.19 22.07 -32.98
CA CYS A 171 -24.73 21.14 -33.99
C CYS A 171 -26.23 21.32 -34.31
N GLY A 172 -26.91 22.32 -33.73
CA GLY A 172 -28.37 22.46 -33.80
C GLY A 172 -29.15 21.51 -32.88
N GLY A 173 -28.52 20.42 -32.43
CA GLY A 173 -29.07 19.43 -31.49
C GLY A 173 -29.09 19.83 -30.01
N ALA A 174 -29.15 21.12 -29.68
CA ALA A 174 -29.32 21.57 -28.30
C ALA A 174 -30.77 22.00 -28.10
N LYS A 175 -31.37 21.66 -26.95
CA LYS A 175 -32.73 22.07 -26.61
C LYS A 175 -32.75 22.59 -25.18
N ASP A 176 -33.27 23.80 -25.00
CA ASP A 176 -33.41 24.46 -23.69
C ASP A 176 -32.11 24.45 -22.86
N GLY A 177 -30.96 24.75 -23.48
CA GLY A 177 -29.66 24.72 -22.80
C GLY A 177 -29.02 23.34 -22.63
N LYS A 178 -29.70 22.26 -23.03
CA LYS A 178 -29.25 20.86 -22.80
C LYS A 178 -28.78 20.17 -24.08
N CYS A 179 -27.87 19.22 -23.91
CA CYS A 179 -27.35 18.40 -25.01
C CYS A 179 -28.35 17.29 -25.41
N GLU A 180 -28.61 17.07 -26.70
CA GLU A 180 -29.44 15.93 -27.15
C GLU A 180 -28.82 14.56 -26.87
N VAL A 181 -27.49 14.47 -26.84
CA VAL A 181 -26.77 13.19 -26.63
C VAL A 181 -26.81 12.80 -25.16
N ASP A 182 -26.81 13.79 -24.27
CA ASP A 182 -26.88 13.60 -22.82
C ASP A 182 -27.75 14.72 -22.22
N PRO A 183 -29.06 14.47 -22.01
CA PRO A 183 -29.98 15.47 -21.48
C PRO A 183 -29.63 15.98 -20.08
N LYS A 184 -28.75 15.28 -19.34
CA LYS A 184 -28.27 15.73 -18.03
C LYS A 184 -27.16 16.76 -18.14
N LYS A 185 -26.49 16.86 -19.30
CA LYS A 185 -25.42 17.83 -19.56
C LYS A 185 -25.94 19.10 -20.19
N ASP A 186 -25.40 20.22 -19.73
CA ASP A 186 -25.57 21.49 -20.42
C ASP A 186 -24.83 21.47 -21.76
N CYS A 187 -25.38 22.14 -22.76
CA CYS A 187 -24.72 22.33 -24.04
C CYS A 187 -23.48 23.21 -23.85
N ALA A 188 -22.29 22.62 -24.00
CA ALA A 188 -21.02 23.34 -23.89
C ALA A 188 -20.97 24.55 -24.82
N TRP A 189 -21.47 24.40 -26.05
CA TRP A 189 -21.46 25.48 -27.02
C TRP A 189 -22.41 26.61 -26.67
N GLU A 190 -23.57 26.33 -26.08
CA GLU A 190 -24.46 27.39 -25.59
C GLU A 190 -23.83 28.16 -24.43
N LYS A 191 -23.16 27.47 -23.50
CA LYS A 191 -22.36 28.12 -22.45
C LYS A 191 -21.24 29.00 -23.02
N ILE A 192 -20.55 28.53 -24.06
CA ILE A 192 -19.51 29.30 -24.75
C ILE A 192 -20.10 30.58 -25.34
N TYR A 193 -21.20 30.48 -26.09
CA TYR A 193 -21.86 31.65 -26.68
C TYR A 193 -22.29 32.68 -25.64
N GLN A 194 -22.97 32.24 -24.58
CA GLN A 194 -23.42 33.12 -23.50
C GLN A 194 -22.24 33.82 -22.79
N ARG A 195 -21.10 33.14 -22.63
CA ARG A 195 -19.91 33.74 -22.03
C ARG A 195 -19.25 34.75 -22.96
N LEU A 196 -19.09 34.42 -24.24
CA LEU A 196 -18.52 35.34 -25.23
C LEU A 196 -19.42 36.57 -25.44
N GLU A 197 -20.74 36.42 -25.37
CA GLU A 197 -21.70 37.52 -25.38
C GLU A 197 -21.46 38.52 -24.26
N LYS A 198 -21.36 38.02 -23.01
CA LYS A 198 -21.08 38.86 -21.84
C LYS A 198 -19.74 39.59 -21.95
N GLN A 199 -18.78 39.03 -22.67
CA GLN A 199 -17.46 39.63 -22.91
C GLN A 199 -17.42 40.55 -24.14
N GLY A 200 -18.50 40.65 -24.93
CA GLY A 200 -18.49 41.39 -26.21
C GLY A 200 -17.67 40.73 -27.33
N ARG A 201 -17.34 39.43 -27.19
CA ARG A 201 -16.42 38.68 -28.05
C ARG A 201 -17.12 37.73 -29.02
N GLN A 202 -18.40 37.93 -29.31
CA GLN A 202 -19.18 37.05 -30.20
C GLN A 202 -18.60 36.96 -31.61
N LYS A 203 -17.98 38.04 -32.10
CA LYS A 203 -17.38 38.12 -33.44
C LYS A 203 -16.14 37.24 -33.61
N GLU A 204 -15.36 37.05 -32.56
CA GLU A 204 -14.17 36.18 -32.56
C GLU A 204 -14.50 34.72 -32.90
N PHE A 205 -15.76 34.32 -32.76
CA PHE A 205 -16.23 33.00 -33.17
C PHE A 205 -16.98 33.02 -34.51
N LEU A 206 -17.77 34.07 -34.77
CA LEU A 206 -18.61 34.14 -35.98
C LEU A 206 -17.83 34.48 -37.25
N GLU A 207 -16.70 35.17 -37.11
CA GLU A 207 -15.93 35.75 -38.22
C GLU A 207 -14.58 35.04 -38.45
N GLU A 208 -14.12 34.22 -37.50
CA GLU A 208 -12.85 33.48 -37.59
C GLU A 208 -13.02 32.10 -38.25
N PRO A 209 -12.05 31.63 -39.05
CA PRO A 209 -12.07 30.29 -39.63
C PRO A 209 -12.00 29.20 -38.55
N VAL A 210 -12.70 28.09 -38.79
CA VAL A 210 -12.69 26.92 -37.91
C VAL A 210 -11.26 26.42 -37.71
N GLN A 211 -10.79 26.42 -36.45
CA GLN A 211 -9.53 25.78 -36.12
C GLN A 211 -9.67 24.26 -36.20
N LEU A 212 -9.08 23.67 -37.24
CA LEU A 212 -8.98 22.22 -37.37
C LEU A 212 -8.04 21.66 -36.31
N ARG A 213 -8.44 20.52 -35.74
CA ARG A 213 -7.60 19.80 -34.79
C ARG A 213 -6.42 19.17 -35.51
N ASP A 214 -5.23 19.58 -35.10
CA ASP A 214 -3.99 19.00 -35.59
C ASP A 214 -3.58 17.81 -34.72
N TYR A 215 -3.90 16.61 -35.20
CA TYR A 215 -3.53 15.37 -34.52
C TYR A 215 -2.02 15.09 -34.57
N SER A 216 -1.22 15.81 -35.37
CA SER A 216 0.24 15.68 -35.40
C SER A 216 0.92 16.36 -34.19
N ARG A 217 0.27 17.36 -33.57
CA ARG A 217 0.74 18.01 -32.34
C ARG A 217 0.67 17.10 -31.11
N VAL A 218 -0.09 16.00 -31.21
CA VAL A 218 -0.18 14.97 -30.17
C VAL A 218 0.68 13.80 -30.58
N ASP A 219 1.65 13.40 -29.75
CA ASP A 219 2.44 12.20 -30.01
C ASP A 219 1.61 10.93 -29.75
N VAL A 220 0.75 10.59 -30.70
CA VAL A 220 -0.12 9.41 -30.66
C VAL A 220 0.69 8.12 -30.53
N LYS A 221 1.90 8.10 -31.10
CA LYS A 221 2.82 6.96 -31.01
C LYS A 221 3.34 6.81 -29.59
N ALA A 222 3.85 7.87 -28.97
CA ALA A 222 4.27 7.85 -27.57
C ALA A 222 3.13 7.48 -26.60
N ILE A 223 1.91 7.96 -26.84
CA ILE A 223 0.73 7.58 -26.05
C ILE A 223 0.43 6.09 -26.22
N SER A 224 0.43 5.59 -27.45
CA SER A 224 0.15 4.18 -27.74
C SER A 224 1.21 3.26 -27.15
N GLU A 225 2.48 3.63 -27.26
CA GLU A 225 3.61 2.92 -26.65
C GLU A 225 3.56 2.96 -25.13
N TYR A 226 3.21 4.11 -24.53
CA TYR A 226 3.00 4.25 -23.09
C TYR A 226 1.84 3.38 -22.60
N VAL A 227 0.67 3.47 -23.25
CA VAL A 227 -0.51 2.67 -22.90
C VAL A 227 -0.19 1.18 -23.02
N LYS A 228 0.53 0.77 -24.08
CA LYS A 228 1.00 -0.60 -24.24
C LYS A 228 1.93 -1.00 -23.09
N LYS A 229 2.96 -0.20 -22.79
CA LYS A 229 3.89 -0.43 -21.68
C LYS A 229 3.18 -0.53 -20.32
N ILE A 230 2.22 0.35 -20.04
CA ILE A 230 1.45 0.30 -18.79
C ILE A 230 0.56 -0.96 -18.74
N ARG A 231 -0.04 -1.35 -19.86
CA ARG A 231 -0.81 -2.61 -19.94
C ARG A 231 0.11 -3.81 -19.70
N ASP A 232 1.30 -3.83 -20.30
CA ASP A 232 2.27 -4.91 -20.10
C ASP A 232 2.74 -4.97 -18.64
N VAL A 233 3.01 -3.82 -17.99
CA VAL A 233 3.32 -3.75 -16.56
C VAL A 233 2.17 -4.26 -15.71
N ARG A 234 0.92 -3.84 -15.99
CA ARG A 234 -0.28 -4.32 -15.27
C ARG A 234 -0.49 -5.82 -15.43
N LEU A 235 -0.20 -6.37 -16.62
CA LEU A 235 -0.36 -7.79 -16.94
C LEU A 235 0.80 -8.65 -16.44
N SER A 236 1.98 -8.07 -16.19
CA SER A 236 3.16 -8.78 -15.68
C SER A 236 3.00 -9.33 -14.26
N GLY A 237 1.90 -8.99 -13.55
CA GLY A 237 1.43 -9.67 -12.35
C GLY A 237 1.40 -8.76 -11.13
N TYR A 238 2.44 -7.97 -10.91
CA TYR A 238 2.61 -7.18 -9.69
C TYR A 238 2.25 -5.71 -9.92
N ASN A 239 1.10 -5.27 -9.39
CA ASN A 239 0.70 -3.86 -9.35
C ASN A 239 0.91 -3.26 -7.94
N GLY A 240 1.31 -1.99 -7.85
CA GLY A 240 1.63 -1.34 -6.57
C GLY A 240 2.93 -1.84 -5.94
N GLY A 241 3.08 -1.67 -4.62
CA GLY A 241 4.23 -2.06 -3.81
C GLY A 241 5.43 -1.10 -3.85
N VAL A 242 6.40 -1.34 -2.98
CA VAL A 242 7.63 -0.55 -2.80
C VAL A 242 8.87 -1.47 -2.73
N HIS A 243 10.05 -0.87 -2.84
CA HIS A 243 11.35 -1.53 -2.74
C HIS A 243 12.12 -0.94 -1.55
N PRO A 244 11.75 -1.30 -0.30
CA PRO A 244 12.53 -0.89 0.86
C PRO A 244 13.91 -1.55 0.81
N GLU A 245 14.90 -0.91 1.43
CA GLU A 245 16.19 -1.56 1.72
C GLU A 245 15.94 -2.80 2.57
N GLU A 246 16.58 -3.91 2.21
CA GLU A 246 16.24 -5.22 2.78
C GLU A 246 16.87 -5.42 4.16
N ASN A 247 18.10 -4.97 4.36
CA ASN A 247 18.87 -5.09 5.62
C ASN A 247 18.87 -6.51 6.22
N LYS A 248 18.78 -7.53 5.35
CA LYS A 248 18.74 -8.95 5.73
C LYS A 248 20.13 -9.51 6.00
N GLU A 249 21.17 -8.90 5.45
CA GLU A 249 22.58 -9.27 5.60
C GLU A 249 23.05 -9.34 7.07
N LEU A 250 22.36 -8.64 7.96
CA LEU A 250 22.60 -8.66 9.41
C LEU A 250 22.36 -10.05 10.04
N ALA A 251 21.46 -10.86 9.47
CA ALA A 251 21.05 -12.13 10.08
C ALA A 251 20.83 -13.30 9.10
N GLU A 252 20.70 -13.06 7.78
CA GLU A 252 20.36 -14.10 6.79
C GLU A 252 21.34 -15.27 6.77
N ASN A 253 22.63 -14.98 6.97
CA ASN A 253 23.71 -15.97 6.96
C ASN A 253 23.90 -16.64 8.34
N LEU A 254 23.16 -16.20 9.36
CA LEU A 254 23.23 -16.76 10.70
C LEU A 254 22.18 -17.87 10.86
N PRO A 255 22.60 -19.10 11.23
CA PRO A 255 21.68 -20.21 11.35
C PRO A 255 20.66 -20.00 12.46
N LEU A 256 19.52 -20.68 12.33
CA LEU A 256 18.50 -20.71 13.37
C LEU A 256 19.02 -21.47 14.59
N LYS A 257 19.14 -20.78 15.73
CA LYS A 257 19.65 -21.35 16.99
C LYS A 257 18.52 -21.57 17.98
N LYS A 258 18.64 -22.58 18.83
CA LYS A 258 17.72 -22.72 19.96
C LYS A 258 17.99 -21.61 21.00
N PHE A 259 16.94 -20.89 21.40
CA PHE A 259 17.05 -19.87 22.45
C PHE A 259 17.21 -20.54 23.83
N PRO A 260 17.93 -19.93 24.80
CA PRO A 260 17.99 -20.45 26.17
C PRO A 260 16.61 -20.64 26.80
N GLU A 261 16.50 -21.61 27.71
CA GLU A 261 15.24 -21.90 28.38
C GLU A 261 14.86 -20.73 29.31
N PRO A 262 13.64 -20.16 29.19
CA PRO A 262 13.23 -19.04 30.01
C PRO A 262 12.90 -19.48 31.44
N GLU A 263 13.28 -18.67 32.43
CA GLU A 263 12.91 -18.90 33.84
C GLU A 263 11.42 -18.72 34.09
N THR A 264 10.80 -17.76 33.37
CA THR A 264 9.38 -17.47 33.44
C THR A 264 8.85 -17.17 32.05
N VAL A 265 7.66 -17.70 31.74
CA VAL A 265 6.91 -17.35 30.53
C VAL A 265 5.59 -16.70 30.91
N VAL A 266 5.21 -15.66 30.16
CA VAL A 266 3.90 -15.02 30.26
C VAL A 266 3.13 -15.35 29.00
N ILE A 267 2.07 -16.14 29.10
CA ILE A 267 1.31 -16.62 27.94
C ILE A 267 -0.03 -15.89 27.90
N PRO A 268 -0.23 -14.91 27.00
CA PRO A 268 -1.49 -14.20 26.88
C PRO A 268 -2.61 -15.11 26.40
N LEU A 269 -3.84 -14.88 26.87
CA LEU A 269 -5.01 -15.58 26.37
C LEU A 269 -5.50 -15.07 25.00
N SER A 270 -4.98 -13.94 24.53
CA SER A 270 -5.30 -13.32 23.24
C SER A 270 -4.12 -13.45 22.25
N MET A 271 -3.83 -14.67 21.78
CA MET A 271 -2.75 -14.93 20.81
C MET A 271 -3.21 -15.12 19.36
N HIS A 272 -4.46 -14.78 19.06
CA HIS A 272 -5.09 -14.91 17.74
C HIS A 272 -6.07 -13.77 17.50
N VAL A 273 -6.52 -13.58 16.26
CA VAL A 273 -7.44 -12.47 15.90
C VAL A 273 -8.79 -12.50 16.62
N GLY A 274 -9.27 -13.69 17.00
CA GLY A 274 -10.62 -13.89 17.52
C GLY A 274 -10.74 -13.76 19.03
N LYS A 275 -11.82 -14.33 19.59
CA LYS A 275 -12.16 -14.20 21.02
C LYS A 275 -11.11 -14.89 21.89
N PRO A 276 -10.57 -14.23 22.95
CA PRO A 276 -9.56 -14.81 23.85
C PRO A 276 -9.92 -16.21 24.34
N ALA A 277 -8.93 -17.09 24.46
CA ALA A 277 -9.12 -18.42 25.02
C ALA A 277 -9.44 -18.36 26.52
N VAL A 278 -10.11 -19.39 27.04
CA VAL A 278 -10.50 -19.48 28.46
C VAL A 278 -9.49 -20.36 29.19
N PRO A 279 -8.88 -19.89 30.29
CA PRO A 279 -7.87 -20.66 31.01
C PRO A 279 -8.50 -21.89 31.66
N VAL A 280 -7.81 -23.02 31.62
CA VAL A 280 -8.20 -24.29 32.27
C VAL A 280 -7.27 -24.68 33.43
N VAL A 281 -6.36 -23.78 33.78
CA VAL A 281 -5.42 -23.90 34.91
C VAL A 281 -5.56 -22.70 35.83
N LYS A 282 -5.11 -22.83 37.07
CA LYS A 282 -5.09 -21.76 38.09
C LYS A 282 -3.73 -21.66 38.77
N ALA A 283 -3.50 -20.56 39.48
CA ALA A 283 -2.30 -20.36 40.29
C ALA A 283 -2.09 -21.53 41.27
N GLY A 284 -0.86 -22.03 41.33
CA GLY A 284 -0.45 -23.20 42.11
C GLY A 284 -0.43 -24.51 41.33
N ASP A 285 -1.08 -24.59 40.16
CA ASP A 285 -1.07 -25.82 39.36
C ASP A 285 0.32 -26.10 38.79
N THR A 286 0.69 -27.38 38.70
CA THR A 286 1.87 -27.82 37.95
C THR A 286 1.47 -28.14 36.51
N VAL A 287 2.27 -27.68 35.56
CA VAL A 287 2.04 -27.87 34.12
C VAL A 287 3.25 -28.51 33.45
N LYS A 288 3.00 -29.25 32.38
CA LYS A 288 4.03 -29.89 31.54
C LYS A 288 4.18 -29.20 30.20
N LEU A 289 5.33 -29.38 29.55
CA LEU A 289 5.57 -28.88 28.20
C LEU A 289 4.56 -29.50 27.23
N GLY A 290 3.82 -28.65 26.52
CA GLY A 290 2.79 -29.04 25.56
C GLY A 290 1.41 -29.34 26.18
N GLN A 291 1.25 -29.23 27.50
CA GLN A 291 -0.05 -29.37 28.15
C GLN A 291 -0.98 -28.23 27.75
N LYS A 292 -2.25 -28.52 27.44
CA LYS A 292 -3.26 -27.49 27.19
C LYS A 292 -3.55 -26.71 28.48
N ILE A 293 -3.45 -25.39 28.42
CA ILE A 293 -3.64 -24.47 29.55
C ILE A 293 -4.78 -23.46 29.31
N ALA A 294 -5.25 -23.32 28.08
CA ALA A 294 -6.49 -22.60 27.78
C ALA A 294 -7.22 -23.20 26.56
N GLU A 295 -8.54 -23.19 26.59
CA GLU A 295 -9.43 -23.69 25.55
C GLU A 295 -9.97 -22.57 24.67
N ALA A 296 -10.09 -22.86 23.36
CA ALA A 296 -10.68 -21.95 22.39
C ALA A 296 -12.14 -21.60 22.75
N ASP A 297 -12.50 -20.31 22.65
CA ASP A 297 -13.83 -19.80 22.95
C ASP A 297 -14.52 -19.28 21.67
N GLY A 298 -15.41 -20.08 21.11
CA GLY A 298 -16.14 -19.76 19.87
C GLY A 298 -15.41 -20.19 18.59
N PHE A 299 -15.99 -19.83 17.43
CA PHE A 299 -15.53 -20.32 16.13
C PHE A 299 -14.15 -19.77 15.72
N VAL A 300 -13.93 -18.46 15.93
CA VAL A 300 -12.64 -17.82 15.70
C VAL A 300 -11.93 -17.71 17.04
N SER A 301 -11.22 -18.77 17.42
CA SER A 301 -10.37 -18.87 18.62
C SER A 301 -9.45 -20.09 18.47
N SER A 302 -8.45 -20.26 19.33
CA SER A 302 -7.52 -21.41 19.27
C SER A 302 -7.00 -21.79 20.66
N ASN A 303 -6.78 -23.10 20.88
CA ASN A 303 -6.23 -23.61 22.12
C ASN A 303 -4.83 -23.05 22.40
N ILE A 304 -4.48 -22.98 23.68
CA ILE A 304 -3.18 -22.51 24.15
C ILE A 304 -2.55 -23.58 25.01
N HIS A 305 -1.25 -23.78 24.83
CA HIS A 305 -0.47 -24.82 25.50
C HIS A 305 0.69 -24.20 26.26
N SER A 306 1.13 -24.86 27.32
CA SER A 306 2.32 -24.46 28.07
C SER A 306 3.56 -24.68 27.23
N SER A 307 4.40 -23.65 27.12
CA SER A 307 5.67 -23.69 26.39
C SER A 307 6.85 -24.22 27.22
N VAL A 308 6.62 -24.48 28.51
CA VAL A 308 7.58 -25.02 29.47
C VAL A 308 6.90 -26.01 30.42
N SER A 309 7.66 -26.82 31.15
CA SER A 309 7.16 -27.45 32.39
C SER A 309 7.45 -26.56 33.59
N GLY A 310 6.58 -26.58 34.59
CA GLY A 310 6.76 -25.75 35.78
C GLY A 310 5.49 -25.53 36.58
N THR A 311 5.41 -24.39 37.26
CA THR A 311 4.28 -24.02 38.13
C THR A 311 3.61 -22.77 37.62
N VAL A 312 2.28 -22.78 37.52
CA VAL A 312 1.47 -21.60 37.25
C VAL A 312 1.54 -20.69 38.48
N VAL A 313 2.18 -19.53 38.33
CA VAL A 313 2.36 -18.55 39.41
C VAL A 313 1.14 -17.65 39.55
N ALA A 314 0.56 -17.25 38.41
CA ALA A 314 -0.60 -16.35 38.39
C ALA A 314 -1.43 -16.54 37.10
N VAL A 315 -2.70 -16.19 37.19
CA VAL A 315 -3.58 -15.91 36.05
C VAL A 315 -4.11 -14.51 36.26
N GLU A 316 -3.59 -13.54 35.52
CA GLU A 316 -3.82 -12.11 35.77
C GLU A 316 -3.58 -11.24 34.52
N PRO A 317 -4.02 -9.97 34.52
CA PRO A 317 -3.75 -9.06 33.42
C PRO A 317 -2.25 -8.76 33.28
N ARG A 318 -1.69 -8.96 32.09
CA ARG A 318 -0.33 -8.55 31.71
C ARG A 318 -0.33 -7.77 30.40
N LYS A 319 0.74 -7.02 30.15
CA LYS A 319 0.89 -6.25 28.90
C LYS A 319 1.03 -7.20 27.71
N HIS A 320 0.16 -7.01 26.73
CA HIS A 320 0.23 -7.61 25.41
C HIS A 320 1.02 -6.70 24.46
N PRO A 321 1.79 -7.24 23.51
CA PRO A 321 2.59 -6.42 22.58
C PRO A 321 1.78 -5.34 21.85
N ASN A 322 0.52 -5.60 21.48
CA ASN A 322 -0.32 -4.66 20.71
C ASN A 322 -1.80 -4.56 21.15
N ARG A 323 -2.18 -5.10 22.32
CA ARG A 323 -3.59 -5.12 22.81
C ARG A 323 -3.78 -4.52 24.21
N GLY A 324 -2.78 -3.80 24.73
CA GLY A 324 -2.85 -3.27 26.09
C GLY A 324 -2.76 -4.37 27.14
N MET A 325 -3.56 -4.29 28.21
CA MET A 325 -3.59 -5.33 29.26
C MET A 325 -4.54 -6.46 28.88
N VAL A 326 -4.08 -7.70 28.94
CA VAL A 326 -4.89 -8.89 28.68
C VAL A 326 -4.64 -9.96 29.73
N GLU A 327 -5.68 -10.72 30.08
CA GLU A 327 -5.54 -11.90 30.93
C GLU A 327 -4.47 -12.85 30.37
N SER A 328 -3.55 -13.27 31.22
CA SER A 328 -2.36 -14.04 30.86
C SER A 328 -2.05 -15.07 31.94
N ILE A 329 -1.49 -16.20 31.53
CA ILE A 329 -1.03 -17.26 32.42
C ILE A 329 0.49 -17.10 32.61
N VAL A 330 0.93 -16.88 33.84
CA VAL A 330 2.35 -16.74 34.20
C VAL A 330 2.86 -18.08 34.74
N ILE A 331 3.88 -18.63 34.10
CA ILE A 331 4.43 -19.95 34.45
C ILE A 331 5.91 -19.80 34.76
N ARG A 332 6.30 -20.20 35.97
CA ARG A 332 7.72 -20.32 36.34
C ARG A 332 8.21 -21.70 35.92
N SER A 333 9.21 -21.71 35.04
CA SER A 333 9.83 -22.91 34.50
C SER A 333 10.58 -23.68 35.59
N ASP A 334 10.54 -25.01 35.53
CA ASP A 334 11.39 -25.88 36.34
C ASP A 334 12.72 -26.24 35.65
N GLY A 335 12.94 -25.75 34.42
CA GLY A 335 14.13 -26.02 33.61
C GLY A 335 14.23 -27.46 33.07
N LYS A 336 13.23 -28.32 33.32
CA LYS A 336 13.29 -29.75 32.96
C LYS A 336 12.66 -30.04 31.61
N ASN A 337 11.72 -29.20 31.16
CA ASN A 337 10.91 -29.43 29.96
C ASN A 337 10.27 -30.82 29.93
N THR A 338 9.75 -31.26 31.08
CA THR A 338 8.99 -32.51 31.21
C THR A 338 7.77 -32.42 30.30
N THR A 339 7.71 -33.31 29.31
CA THR A 339 6.69 -33.30 28.27
C THR A 339 5.38 -33.92 28.76
N ASP A 340 4.25 -33.34 28.36
CA ASP A 340 2.90 -33.83 28.67
C ASP A 340 2.61 -35.16 27.95
N GLU A 341 1.87 -36.06 28.60
CA GLU A 341 1.53 -37.38 28.07
C GLU A 341 0.74 -37.35 26.76
N SER A 342 0.05 -36.23 26.45
CA SER A 342 -0.65 -36.02 25.19
C SER A 342 0.27 -35.66 24.01
N VAL A 343 1.54 -35.35 24.27
CA VAL A 343 2.54 -35.07 23.25
C VAL A 343 3.18 -36.40 22.84
N ARG A 344 2.53 -37.02 21.86
CA ARG A 344 2.98 -38.24 21.23
C ARG A 344 2.71 -38.18 19.73
N PRO A 345 3.55 -38.81 18.89
CA PRO A 345 3.30 -38.91 17.46
C PRO A 345 1.88 -39.38 17.14
N ASN A 346 1.26 -38.75 16.15
CA ASN A 346 0.01 -39.23 15.58
C ASN A 346 0.27 -40.38 14.59
N LYS A 347 -0.79 -40.90 13.98
CA LYS A 347 -0.65 -41.86 12.88
C LYS A 347 0.13 -41.24 11.71
N PRO A 348 0.82 -42.06 10.90
CA PRO A 348 1.44 -41.60 9.66
C PRO A 348 0.46 -40.81 8.80
N LEU A 349 0.97 -39.83 8.05
CA LEU A 349 0.13 -38.91 7.27
C LEU A 349 -0.80 -39.67 6.32
N GLU A 350 -0.34 -40.78 5.74
CA GLU A 350 -1.06 -41.63 4.80
C GLU A 350 -2.33 -42.21 5.41
N GLU A 351 -2.33 -42.49 6.71
CA GLU A 351 -3.45 -43.10 7.45
C GLU A 351 -4.43 -42.08 8.04
N LEU A 352 -4.06 -40.80 8.09
CA LEU A 352 -4.94 -39.74 8.61
C LEU A 352 -6.00 -39.37 7.57
N SER A 353 -7.24 -39.18 7.99
CA SER A 353 -8.27 -38.55 7.15
C SER A 353 -8.06 -37.03 7.08
N PRO A 354 -8.63 -36.33 6.08
CA PRO A 354 -8.61 -34.87 6.04
C PRO A 354 -9.12 -34.22 7.34
N GLU A 355 -10.23 -34.75 7.89
CA GLU A 355 -10.82 -34.28 9.14
C GLU A 355 -9.89 -34.50 10.33
N ALA A 356 -9.22 -35.66 10.41
CA ALA A 356 -8.28 -35.94 11.48
C ALA A 356 -7.11 -34.95 11.49
N ILE A 357 -6.63 -34.52 10.30
CA ILE A 357 -5.59 -33.48 10.20
C ILE A 357 -6.13 -32.15 10.74
N VAL A 358 -7.33 -31.73 10.32
CA VAL A 358 -7.96 -30.49 10.82
C VAL A 358 -8.13 -30.52 12.34
N ASP A 359 -8.57 -31.66 12.89
CA ASP A 359 -8.76 -31.84 14.33
C ASP A 359 -7.44 -31.80 15.10
N ILE A 360 -6.36 -32.42 14.58
CA ILE A 360 -5.01 -32.29 15.16
C ILE A 360 -4.59 -30.82 15.19
N VAL A 361 -4.69 -30.11 14.06
CA VAL A 361 -4.29 -28.69 13.95
C VAL A 361 -5.08 -27.81 14.91
N LYS A 362 -6.40 -28.07 15.06
CA LYS A 362 -7.28 -27.37 16.00
C LYS A 362 -6.87 -27.66 17.44
N GLU A 363 -6.73 -28.94 17.79
CA GLU A 363 -6.43 -29.38 19.15
C GLU A 363 -5.07 -28.85 19.62
N LYS A 364 -4.06 -28.93 18.75
CA LYS A 364 -2.69 -28.44 18.98
C LYS A 364 -2.54 -26.92 18.89
N GLY A 365 -3.65 -26.20 18.68
CA GLY A 365 -3.71 -24.75 18.84
C GLY A 365 -2.89 -23.99 17.80
N ILE A 366 -2.78 -24.49 16.57
CA ILE A 366 -1.97 -23.85 15.54
C ILE A 366 -2.70 -22.63 14.95
N THR A 367 -1.98 -21.54 14.85
CA THR A 367 -2.44 -20.29 14.21
C THR A 367 -1.45 -19.87 13.14
N GLY A 368 -1.92 -19.18 12.10
CA GLY A 368 -1.08 -18.67 11.02
C GLY A 368 0.04 -17.76 11.54
N MET A 369 1.28 -18.18 11.34
CA MET A 369 2.47 -17.52 11.90
C MET A 369 3.04 -16.37 11.06
N GLY A 370 2.40 -16.02 9.95
CA GLY A 370 2.71 -14.84 9.12
C GLY A 370 2.30 -13.49 9.74
N GLY A 371 2.02 -13.44 11.05
CA GLY A 371 1.75 -12.21 11.80
C GLY A 371 0.33 -12.12 12.37
N ALA A 372 -0.70 -12.30 11.54
CA ALA A 372 -2.09 -12.07 11.95
C ALA A 372 -2.60 -13.02 13.05
N GLY A 373 -2.08 -14.25 13.13
CA GLY A 373 -2.53 -15.23 14.13
C GLY A 373 -3.96 -15.74 13.88
N PHE A 374 -4.35 -15.94 12.63
CA PHE A 374 -5.64 -16.55 12.30
C PHE A 374 -5.63 -18.06 12.60
N PRO A 375 -6.63 -18.66 13.27
CA PRO A 375 -6.63 -20.10 13.57
C PRO A 375 -6.54 -20.96 12.29
N THR A 376 -5.50 -21.79 12.18
CA THR A 376 -5.18 -22.47 10.92
C THR A 376 -6.23 -23.50 10.54
N PHE A 377 -6.83 -24.19 11.51
CA PHE A 377 -7.86 -25.21 11.25
C PHE A 377 -9.08 -24.65 10.48
N ILE A 378 -9.37 -23.35 10.61
CA ILE A 378 -10.46 -22.70 9.87
C ILE A 378 -10.10 -22.61 8.38
N LYS A 379 -8.85 -22.28 8.05
CA LYS A 379 -8.36 -22.26 6.66
C LYS A 379 -8.35 -23.64 6.03
N LEU A 380 -8.10 -24.67 6.83
CA LEU A 380 -8.12 -26.07 6.40
C LEU A 380 -9.53 -26.65 6.25
N LYS A 381 -10.58 -25.87 6.57
CA LYS A 381 -11.97 -26.25 6.33
C LYS A 381 -12.72 -25.11 5.60
N PRO A 382 -12.32 -24.79 4.36
CA PRO A 382 -12.80 -23.60 3.66
C PRO A 382 -14.26 -23.70 3.19
N GLY A 383 -14.88 -24.88 3.24
CA GLY A 383 -16.25 -25.11 2.77
C GLY A 383 -16.44 -24.94 1.25
N LYS A 384 -15.33 -24.83 0.50
CA LYS A 384 -15.26 -24.63 -0.95
C LYS A 384 -14.17 -25.53 -1.53
N PRO A 385 -14.30 -26.00 -2.77
CA PRO A 385 -13.26 -26.77 -3.43
C PRO A 385 -11.95 -25.96 -3.54
N ILE A 386 -10.82 -26.60 -3.25
CA ILE A 386 -9.49 -26.01 -3.35
C ILE A 386 -8.70 -26.78 -4.40
N ASP A 387 -8.16 -26.08 -5.39
CA ASP A 387 -7.32 -26.70 -6.42
C ASP A 387 -5.81 -26.51 -6.14
N THR A 388 -5.44 -25.47 -5.39
CA THR A 388 -4.04 -25.14 -5.13
C THR A 388 -3.79 -24.67 -3.69
N VAL A 389 -2.79 -25.23 -3.03
CA VAL A 389 -2.23 -24.72 -1.76
C VAL A 389 -0.95 -23.93 -2.06
N LEU A 390 -0.83 -22.73 -1.49
CA LEU A 390 0.39 -21.91 -1.54
C LEU A 390 1.04 -21.85 -0.16
N LEU A 391 2.30 -22.26 -0.06
CA LEU A 391 3.15 -21.88 1.07
C LEU A 391 3.86 -20.57 0.76
N ASN A 392 3.65 -19.59 1.64
CA ASN A 392 4.27 -18.29 1.58
C ASN A 392 5.62 -18.31 2.33
N GLY A 393 6.71 -18.42 1.56
CA GLY A 393 8.09 -18.27 2.00
C GLY A 393 8.72 -16.97 1.50
N CYS A 394 7.92 -15.94 1.19
CA CYS A 394 8.45 -14.69 0.65
C CYS A 394 9.25 -13.90 1.69
N GLU A 395 8.71 -13.75 2.91
CA GLU A 395 9.33 -12.95 3.99
C GLU A 395 9.79 -11.57 3.51
N CYS A 396 8.86 -10.80 2.93
CA CYS A 396 9.18 -9.55 2.26
C CYS A 396 9.39 -8.34 3.20
N GLU A 397 9.18 -8.50 4.51
CA GLU A 397 9.55 -7.47 5.49
C GLU A 397 11.08 -7.35 5.54
N PRO A 398 11.64 -6.12 5.50
CA PRO A 398 13.05 -5.91 5.76
C PRO A 398 13.48 -6.45 7.13
N TYR A 399 14.78 -6.72 7.27
CA TYR A 399 15.47 -7.30 8.42
C TYR A 399 15.11 -8.75 8.77
N LEU A 400 13.86 -9.15 8.56
CA LEU A 400 13.39 -10.47 9.00
C LEU A 400 13.94 -11.58 8.11
N THR A 401 14.48 -12.62 8.73
CA THR A 401 15.09 -13.78 8.05
C THR A 401 14.71 -15.12 8.70
N ALA A 402 13.75 -15.12 9.63
CA ALA A 402 13.31 -16.29 10.37
C ALA A 402 12.70 -17.35 9.46
N ASP A 403 11.81 -16.95 8.54
CA ASP A 403 11.21 -17.86 7.58
C ASP A 403 12.23 -18.34 6.54
N HIS A 404 13.18 -17.48 6.12
CA HIS A 404 14.32 -17.90 5.29
C HIS A 404 15.11 -19.03 5.96
N ARG A 405 15.46 -18.89 7.24
CA ARG A 405 16.12 -19.98 7.98
C ARG A 405 15.21 -21.20 8.15
N VAL A 406 13.91 -21.02 8.39
CA VAL A 406 12.99 -22.17 8.44
C VAL A 406 13.01 -22.96 7.13
N LEU A 407 13.09 -22.29 5.96
CA LEU A 407 13.19 -22.98 4.67
C LEU A 407 14.48 -23.80 4.51
N LEU A 408 15.58 -23.36 5.12
CA LEU A 408 16.88 -24.02 5.03
C LEU A 408 17.03 -25.16 6.04
N GLU A 409 16.76 -24.88 7.31
CA GLU A 409 16.95 -25.83 8.41
C GLU A 409 15.81 -26.84 8.57
N TYR A 410 14.60 -26.51 8.12
CA TYR A 410 13.39 -27.33 8.28
C TYR A 410 12.72 -27.66 6.94
N ALA A 411 13.50 -27.76 5.85
CA ALA A 411 13.01 -28.03 4.50
C ALA A 411 12.06 -29.24 4.42
N ASP A 412 12.42 -30.35 5.05
CA ASP A 412 11.64 -31.59 5.01
C ASP A 412 10.31 -31.44 5.79
N ASP A 413 10.32 -30.71 6.91
CA ASP A 413 9.12 -30.39 7.69
C ASP A 413 8.20 -29.40 6.95
N VAL A 414 8.76 -28.45 6.20
CA VAL A 414 7.99 -27.55 5.32
C VAL A 414 7.24 -28.37 4.25
N ILE A 415 7.93 -29.31 3.61
CA ILE A 415 7.34 -30.18 2.57
C ILE A 415 6.31 -31.13 3.19
N TYR A 416 6.57 -31.71 4.36
CA TYR A 416 5.62 -32.55 5.07
C TYR A 416 4.35 -31.76 5.44
N GLY A 417 4.53 -30.56 5.99
CA GLY A 417 3.43 -29.65 6.32
C GLY A 417 2.59 -29.28 5.10
N LEU A 418 3.22 -29.01 3.95
CA LEU A 418 2.51 -28.79 2.69
C LEU A 418 1.67 -30.01 2.29
N LYS A 419 2.24 -31.21 2.33
CA LYS A 419 1.50 -32.45 2.03
C LYS A 419 0.30 -32.64 2.97
N ALA A 420 0.47 -32.34 4.26
CA ALA A 420 -0.61 -32.42 5.24
C ALA A 420 -1.72 -31.40 4.96
N ILE A 421 -1.38 -30.15 4.62
CA ILE A 421 -2.35 -29.13 4.23
C ILE A 421 -3.09 -29.54 2.96
N MET A 422 -2.38 -29.99 1.93
CA MET A 422 -2.98 -30.47 0.67
C MET A 422 -3.97 -31.59 0.92
N LYS A 423 -3.62 -32.58 1.75
CA LYS A 423 -4.51 -33.67 2.12
C LYS A 423 -5.73 -33.19 2.92
N ALA A 424 -5.56 -32.24 3.84
CA ALA A 424 -6.64 -31.70 4.64
C ALA A 424 -7.72 -30.98 3.81
N VAL A 425 -7.32 -30.32 2.71
CA VAL A 425 -8.22 -29.54 1.85
C VAL A 425 -8.52 -30.20 0.51
N ASP A 426 -8.07 -31.45 0.32
CA ASP A 426 -8.18 -32.23 -0.92
C ASP A 426 -7.65 -31.48 -2.17
N ALA A 427 -6.54 -30.76 -2.01
CA ALA A 427 -5.94 -30.01 -3.11
C ALA A 427 -4.98 -30.89 -3.95
N PRO A 428 -5.14 -30.92 -5.28
CA PRO A 428 -4.28 -31.68 -6.17
C PRO A 428 -2.89 -31.05 -6.35
N LYS A 429 -2.69 -29.76 -6.03
CA LYS A 429 -1.42 -29.06 -6.26
C LYS A 429 -0.96 -28.24 -5.05
N GLY A 430 0.34 -28.30 -4.75
CA GLY A 430 1.03 -27.46 -3.78
C GLY A 430 2.12 -26.61 -4.43
N ILE A 431 2.28 -25.36 -3.99
CA ILE A 431 3.34 -24.46 -4.47
C ILE A 431 4.02 -23.79 -3.29
N ILE A 432 5.35 -23.95 -3.18
CA ILE A 432 6.18 -23.19 -2.23
C ILE A 432 6.69 -21.94 -2.94
N VAL A 433 6.27 -20.76 -2.48
CA VAL A 433 6.56 -19.49 -3.15
C VAL A 433 7.66 -18.75 -2.39
N ILE A 434 8.78 -18.49 -3.07
CA ILE A 434 10.00 -17.89 -2.49
C ILE A 434 10.43 -16.69 -3.34
N GLU A 435 10.87 -15.61 -2.70
CA GLU A 435 11.44 -14.44 -3.40
C GLU A 435 12.85 -14.73 -3.95
N ASP A 436 13.21 -14.06 -5.06
CA ASP A 436 14.49 -14.25 -5.77
C ASP A 436 15.74 -13.81 -4.99
N ASN A 437 15.57 -13.13 -3.85
CA ASN A 437 16.64 -12.81 -2.89
C ASN A 437 17.10 -14.02 -2.03
N LYS A 438 16.47 -15.20 -2.13
CA LYS A 438 16.81 -16.41 -1.35
C LYS A 438 17.25 -17.58 -2.25
N PRO A 439 18.33 -17.44 -3.05
CA PRO A 439 18.73 -18.45 -4.03
C PRO A 439 19.09 -19.80 -3.40
N ASP A 440 19.61 -19.81 -2.18
CA ASP A 440 19.94 -21.01 -1.40
C ASP A 440 18.70 -21.82 -1.01
N ALA A 441 17.66 -21.17 -0.48
CA ALA A 441 16.39 -21.81 -0.14
C ALA A 441 15.66 -22.32 -1.38
N ILE A 442 15.71 -21.56 -2.48
CA ILE A 442 15.16 -21.99 -3.78
C ILE A 442 15.86 -23.27 -4.24
N ALA A 443 17.18 -23.27 -4.28
CA ALA A 443 17.95 -24.42 -4.75
C ALA A 443 17.72 -25.67 -3.88
N LEU A 444 17.71 -25.49 -2.55
CA LEU A 444 17.48 -26.57 -1.59
C LEU A 444 16.09 -27.18 -1.77
N LEU A 445 15.03 -26.36 -1.77
CA LEU A 445 13.67 -26.89 -1.90
C LEU A 445 13.41 -27.47 -3.28
N GLN A 446 13.95 -26.90 -4.35
CA GLN A 446 13.85 -27.49 -5.69
C GLN A 446 14.43 -28.91 -5.69
N SER A 447 15.63 -29.10 -5.12
CA SER A 447 16.24 -30.41 -4.98
C SER A 447 15.41 -31.36 -4.09
N ARG A 448 14.84 -30.88 -2.98
CA ARG A 448 14.02 -31.71 -2.07
C ARG A 448 12.65 -32.08 -2.62
N THR A 449 12.14 -31.28 -3.55
CA THR A 449 10.85 -31.53 -4.23
C THR A 449 11.00 -32.26 -5.57
N GLU A 450 12.22 -32.57 -5.99
CA GLU A 450 12.49 -33.31 -7.22
C GLU A 450 11.80 -34.69 -7.16
N GLY A 451 11.01 -35.01 -8.18
CA GLY A 451 10.22 -36.26 -8.24
C GLY A 451 8.89 -36.25 -7.46
N ILE A 452 8.48 -35.11 -6.88
CA ILE A 452 7.15 -34.95 -6.28
C ILE A 452 6.26 -34.18 -7.26
N ASP A 453 5.57 -34.91 -8.15
CA ASP A 453 4.86 -34.36 -9.31
C ASP A 453 3.83 -33.25 -9.00
N ASN A 454 3.25 -33.27 -7.80
CA ASN A 454 2.19 -32.33 -7.40
C ASN A 454 2.68 -31.18 -6.51
N ILE A 455 3.98 -31.04 -6.26
CA ILE A 455 4.58 -29.94 -5.51
C ILE A 455 5.56 -29.17 -6.40
N GLU A 456 5.45 -27.84 -6.40
CA GLU A 456 6.29 -26.96 -7.19
C GLU A 456 6.96 -25.89 -6.31
N VAL A 457 8.22 -25.58 -6.55
CA VAL A 457 8.86 -24.37 -6.00
C VAL A 457 8.78 -23.25 -7.02
N ARG A 458 8.13 -22.14 -6.66
CA ARG A 458 7.94 -20.98 -7.52
C ARG A 458 8.73 -19.78 -7.01
N THR A 459 9.70 -19.34 -7.81
CA THR A 459 10.40 -18.08 -7.58
C THR A 459 9.54 -16.89 -8.00
N VAL A 460 9.48 -15.86 -7.16
CA VAL A 460 8.83 -14.56 -7.44
C VAL A 460 9.81 -13.42 -7.22
N ARG A 461 9.53 -12.26 -7.82
CA ARG A 461 10.39 -11.08 -7.68
C ARG A 461 10.35 -10.53 -6.25
N THR A 462 11.50 -10.19 -5.70
CA THR A 462 11.60 -9.44 -4.43
C THR A 462 10.93 -8.07 -4.54
N LYS A 463 9.79 -7.89 -3.85
CA LYS A 463 9.06 -6.61 -3.83
C LYS A 463 8.03 -6.56 -2.71
N TYR A 464 8.10 -5.59 -1.81
CA TYR A 464 7.12 -5.47 -0.74
C TYR A 464 5.77 -4.91 -1.22
N PRO A 465 4.60 -5.48 -0.84
CA PRO A 465 4.35 -6.63 0.03
C PRO A 465 4.00 -7.93 -0.75
N GLN A 466 4.97 -8.54 -1.44
CA GLN A 466 4.78 -9.78 -2.22
C GLN A 466 4.15 -10.92 -1.40
N GLY A 467 4.51 -11.00 -0.11
CA GLY A 467 3.97 -11.99 0.82
C GLY A 467 2.54 -11.73 1.31
N ALA A 468 1.88 -10.63 0.92
CA ALA A 468 0.48 -10.44 1.26
C ALA A 468 -0.40 -11.43 0.48
N GLU A 469 -1.32 -12.13 1.14
CA GLU A 469 -2.05 -13.28 0.55
C GLU A 469 -2.69 -12.97 -0.82
N LYS A 470 -3.40 -11.83 -0.95
CA LYS A 470 -4.07 -11.43 -2.19
C LYS A 470 -3.08 -11.08 -3.28
N THR A 471 -1.95 -10.48 -2.90
CA THR A 471 -0.85 -10.13 -3.82
C THR A 471 -0.16 -11.41 -4.32
N LEU A 472 0.11 -12.35 -3.42
CA LEU A 472 0.72 -13.63 -3.72
C LEU A 472 -0.14 -14.45 -4.71
N ILE A 473 -1.44 -14.58 -4.44
CA ILE A 473 -2.39 -15.30 -5.32
C ILE A 473 -2.46 -14.64 -6.71
N LYS A 474 -2.58 -13.32 -6.77
CA LYS A 474 -2.59 -12.57 -8.03
C LYS A 474 -1.30 -12.77 -8.81
N ASN A 475 -0.15 -12.78 -8.15
CA ASN A 475 1.14 -12.90 -8.81
C ASN A 475 1.41 -14.31 -9.34
N VAL A 476 1.13 -15.32 -8.53
CA VAL A 476 1.45 -16.72 -8.81
C VAL A 476 0.41 -17.37 -9.72
N LEU A 477 -0.89 -17.14 -9.44
CA LEU A 477 -2.00 -17.84 -10.10
C LEU A 477 -2.80 -16.95 -11.06
N LYS A 478 -2.52 -15.64 -11.10
CA LYS A 478 -3.28 -14.66 -11.88
C LYS A 478 -4.78 -14.61 -11.53
N ARG A 479 -5.13 -14.95 -10.28
CA ARG A 479 -6.49 -14.91 -9.75
C ARG A 479 -6.67 -13.70 -8.83
N LEU A 480 -7.82 -13.04 -8.89
CA LEU A 480 -8.16 -11.90 -8.05
C LEU A 480 -9.15 -12.32 -6.96
N VAL A 481 -8.72 -12.24 -5.70
CA VAL A 481 -9.63 -12.44 -4.57
C VAL A 481 -10.61 -11.26 -4.51
N PRO A 482 -11.94 -11.49 -4.52
CA PRO A 482 -12.92 -10.41 -4.52
C PRO A 482 -12.83 -9.56 -3.24
N SER A 483 -13.32 -8.32 -3.30
CA SER A 483 -13.50 -7.46 -2.12
C SER A 483 -14.32 -8.19 -1.06
N GLY A 484 -13.87 -8.17 0.19
CA GLY A 484 -14.48 -8.93 1.29
C GLY A 484 -14.40 -10.46 1.18
N GLY A 485 -13.84 -11.00 0.10
CA GLY A 485 -13.63 -12.44 -0.09
C GLY A 485 -12.36 -12.98 0.55
N LEU A 486 -12.27 -14.30 0.56
CA LEU A 486 -11.16 -15.11 1.09
C LEU A 486 -10.42 -15.84 -0.05
N PRO A 487 -9.17 -16.29 0.18
CA PRO A 487 -8.43 -17.12 -0.78
C PRO A 487 -9.22 -18.34 -1.31
N ALA A 488 -10.09 -18.91 -0.49
CA ALA A 488 -10.96 -20.04 -0.86
C ALA A 488 -11.97 -19.69 -1.96
N ASP A 489 -12.35 -18.41 -2.11
CA ASP A 489 -13.27 -17.95 -3.16
C ASP A 489 -12.67 -18.06 -4.57
N VAL A 490 -11.36 -18.22 -4.65
CA VAL A 490 -10.62 -18.39 -5.90
C VAL A 490 -9.88 -19.74 -5.94
N GLY A 491 -10.34 -20.72 -5.15
CA GLY A 491 -9.86 -22.10 -5.16
C GLY A 491 -8.50 -22.31 -4.50
N THR A 492 -8.14 -21.46 -3.52
CA THR A 492 -6.79 -21.49 -2.92
C THR A 492 -6.79 -21.46 -1.40
N VAL A 493 -5.76 -22.08 -0.80
CA VAL A 493 -5.40 -21.88 0.61
C VAL A 493 -3.96 -21.35 0.65
N VAL A 494 -3.73 -20.33 1.47
CA VAL A 494 -2.41 -19.73 1.66
C VAL A 494 -2.00 -19.82 3.12
N ASP A 495 -0.88 -20.46 3.38
CA ASP A 495 -0.26 -20.54 4.71
C ASP A 495 1.22 -20.20 4.67
N ASN A 496 1.73 -19.74 5.81
CA ASN A 496 3.14 -19.42 5.97
C ASN A 496 3.98 -20.70 6.16
N VAL A 497 5.24 -20.67 5.71
CA VAL A 497 6.16 -21.83 5.81
C VAL A 497 6.38 -22.30 7.24
N SER A 498 6.51 -21.39 8.21
CA SER A 498 6.59 -21.76 9.62
C SER A 498 5.30 -22.45 10.09
N THR A 499 4.12 -22.02 9.61
CA THR A 499 2.84 -22.69 9.94
C THR A 499 2.85 -24.14 9.46
N ALA A 500 3.42 -24.41 8.29
CA ALA A 500 3.56 -25.76 7.76
C ALA A 500 4.46 -26.63 8.66
N VAL A 501 5.58 -26.08 9.16
CA VAL A 501 6.44 -26.77 10.15
C VAL A 501 5.68 -27.05 11.45
N ALA A 502 4.89 -26.11 11.96
CA ALA A 502 4.09 -26.36 13.15
C ALA A 502 3.04 -27.49 12.94
N ILE A 503 2.47 -27.61 11.74
CA ILE A 503 1.58 -28.73 11.38
C ILE A 503 2.38 -30.04 11.33
N SER A 504 3.60 -30.01 10.76
CA SER A 504 4.52 -31.14 10.76
C SER A 504 4.79 -31.64 12.19
N ASP A 505 5.19 -30.75 13.08
CA ASP A 505 5.45 -31.06 14.49
C ASP A 505 4.22 -31.60 15.22
N ALA A 506 3.06 -30.99 14.99
CA ALA A 506 1.80 -31.43 15.58
C ALA A 506 1.43 -32.85 15.17
N ILE A 507 1.70 -33.24 13.92
CA ILE A 507 1.40 -34.59 13.43
C ILE A 507 2.49 -35.56 13.83
N GLN A 508 3.74 -35.30 13.43
CA GLN A 508 4.87 -36.24 13.57
C GLN A 508 5.32 -36.41 15.01
N LYS A 509 5.28 -35.34 15.82
CA LYS A 509 5.77 -35.34 17.21
C LYS A 509 4.64 -35.27 18.23
N GLY A 510 3.45 -34.85 17.82
CA GLY A 510 2.37 -34.52 18.74
C GLY A 510 2.58 -33.19 19.47
N MET A 511 3.56 -32.39 19.06
CA MET A 511 3.94 -31.16 19.76
C MET A 511 3.00 -30.01 19.36
N PRO A 512 2.30 -29.36 20.29
CA PRO A 512 1.53 -28.17 19.96
C PRO A 512 2.43 -26.97 19.65
N LEU A 513 1.83 -25.88 19.17
CA LEU A 513 2.55 -24.65 18.90
C LEU A 513 3.01 -23.99 20.21
N VAL A 514 4.24 -24.33 20.63
CA VAL A 514 4.88 -23.89 21.88
C VAL A 514 6.13 -23.05 21.67
N GLU A 515 6.69 -23.10 20.46
CA GLU A 515 7.86 -22.32 20.06
C GLU A 515 7.72 -21.86 18.62
N ARG A 516 8.45 -20.81 18.25
CA ARG A 516 8.51 -20.32 16.88
C ARG A 516 9.86 -19.69 16.57
N ALA A 517 10.19 -19.66 15.28
CA ALA A 517 11.33 -18.89 14.79
C ALA A 517 11.04 -17.37 14.88
N VAL A 518 12.04 -16.63 15.36
CA VAL A 518 12.02 -15.18 15.54
C VAL A 518 13.38 -14.60 15.12
N SER A 519 13.38 -13.57 14.27
CA SER A 519 14.59 -12.77 14.01
C SER A 519 14.73 -11.69 15.08
N VAL A 520 15.92 -11.56 15.67
CA VAL A 520 16.27 -10.43 16.56
C VAL A 520 17.41 -9.69 15.89
N THR A 521 17.14 -8.50 15.35
CA THR A 521 18.02 -7.86 14.36
C THR A 521 17.81 -6.34 14.29
N GLY A 522 18.43 -5.66 13.32
CA GLY A 522 18.49 -4.20 13.23
C GLY A 522 19.88 -3.68 13.57
N GLU A 523 20.20 -2.49 13.09
CA GLU A 523 21.50 -1.84 13.23
C GLU A 523 21.89 -1.63 14.71
N HIS A 524 20.89 -1.59 15.59
CA HIS A 524 21.08 -1.33 17.01
C HIS A 524 20.95 -2.57 17.91
N ILE A 525 20.91 -3.77 17.34
CA ILE A 525 21.08 -5.01 18.10
C ILE A 525 22.55 -5.40 18.07
N ALA A 526 23.19 -5.54 19.25
CA ALA A 526 24.63 -5.79 19.32
C ALA A 526 25.08 -7.10 18.63
N ASN A 527 24.29 -8.17 18.77
CA ASN A 527 24.53 -9.48 18.15
C ASN A 527 23.25 -10.01 17.50
N PRO A 528 22.93 -9.57 16.27
CA PRO A 528 21.71 -9.99 15.58
C PRO A 528 21.72 -11.50 15.32
N GLY A 529 20.55 -12.10 15.15
CA GLY A 529 20.44 -13.54 14.87
C GLY A 529 19.01 -14.04 14.74
N ASN A 530 18.90 -15.34 14.46
CA ASN A 530 17.64 -16.06 14.31
C ASN A 530 17.52 -17.12 15.40
N TYR A 531 16.38 -17.13 16.11
CA TYR A 531 16.21 -17.97 17.29
C TYR A 531 14.88 -18.74 17.27
N MET A 532 14.92 -20.01 17.66
CA MET A 532 13.73 -20.78 18.01
C MET A 532 13.38 -20.47 19.47
N VAL A 533 12.27 -19.77 19.69
CA VAL A 533 11.92 -19.15 20.97
C VAL A 533 10.63 -19.73 21.51
N LYS A 534 10.61 -20.08 22.81
CA LYS A 534 9.39 -20.50 23.52
C LYS A 534 8.38 -19.35 23.57
N ILE A 535 7.12 -19.65 23.25
CA ILE A 535 6.02 -18.69 23.37
C ILE A 535 5.90 -18.24 24.83
N GLY A 536 5.78 -16.94 25.03
CA GLY A 536 5.72 -16.30 26.35
C GLY A 536 7.04 -15.83 26.92
N THR A 537 8.18 -16.11 26.25
CA THR A 537 9.47 -15.49 26.58
C THR A 537 9.39 -13.97 26.40
N SER A 538 9.96 -13.17 27.31
CA SER A 538 9.93 -11.71 27.18
C SER A 538 10.80 -11.21 26.04
N VAL A 539 10.37 -10.15 25.35
CA VAL A 539 11.18 -9.50 24.31
C VAL A 539 12.49 -8.97 24.90
N LYS A 540 12.47 -8.47 26.14
CA LYS A 540 13.65 -8.05 26.88
C LYS A 540 14.70 -9.16 26.95
N ALA A 541 14.31 -10.39 27.28
CA ALA A 541 15.25 -11.50 27.36
C ALA A 541 15.94 -11.79 26.00
N LEU A 542 15.21 -11.63 24.89
CA LEU A 542 15.77 -11.78 23.54
C LEU A 542 16.80 -10.69 23.26
N ILE A 543 16.48 -9.44 23.60
CA ILE A 543 17.37 -8.28 23.42
C ILE A 543 18.62 -8.42 24.30
N ASP A 544 18.46 -8.74 25.58
CA ASP A 544 19.56 -8.93 26.52
C ASP A 544 20.49 -10.07 26.08
N TYR A 545 19.91 -11.18 25.59
CA TYR A 545 20.70 -12.30 25.03
C TYR A 545 21.51 -11.90 23.81
N CYS A 546 20.98 -10.99 22.98
CA CYS A 546 21.69 -10.45 21.83
C CYS A 546 22.72 -9.36 22.21
N GLY A 547 22.99 -9.15 23.51
CA GLY A 547 23.96 -8.16 23.99
C GLY A 547 23.39 -6.75 24.17
N GLY A 548 22.06 -6.61 24.15
CA GLY A 548 21.37 -5.34 24.37
C GLY A 548 21.24 -4.46 23.12
N ILE A 549 20.69 -3.27 23.34
CA ILE A 549 20.53 -2.23 22.34
C ILE A 549 21.76 -1.31 22.37
N THR A 550 22.31 -1.01 21.19
CA THR A 550 23.37 0.00 21.02
C THR A 550 22.77 1.31 20.52
N GLY A 551 23.39 2.45 20.81
CA GLY A 551 22.90 3.77 20.39
C GLY A 551 21.97 4.43 21.41
N GLU A 552 21.74 5.73 21.24
CA GLU A 552 20.97 6.54 22.20
C GLU A 552 19.52 6.79 21.75
N ASP A 553 19.24 6.70 20.46
CA ASP A 553 17.96 7.10 19.86
C ASP A 553 17.39 6.00 18.97
N VAL A 554 16.86 4.98 19.64
CA VAL A 554 16.48 3.71 19.03
C VAL A 554 15.01 3.42 19.28
N THR A 555 14.32 2.97 18.23
CA THR A 555 12.96 2.43 18.31
C THR A 555 12.99 0.91 18.19
N VAL A 556 12.53 0.23 19.23
CA VAL A 556 12.27 -1.22 19.19
C VAL A 556 10.90 -1.48 18.60
N LYS A 557 10.81 -2.36 17.61
CA LYS A 557 9.54 -2.82 17.02
C LYS A 557 9.41 -4.34 17.13
N MET A 558 8.18 -4.79 17.31
CA MET A 558 7.82 -6.20 17.10
C MET A 558 7.25 -6.37 15.68
N GLY A 559 7.83 -7.29 14.91
CA GLY A 559 7.63 -7.44 13.48
C GLY A 559 8.72 -6.73 12.66
N GLY A 560 8.46 -6.52 11.36
CA GLY A 560 9.35 -5.75 10.48
C GLY A 560 9.05 -4.25 10.49
N PRO A 561 9.84 -3.43 9.80
CA PRO A 561 9.69 -1.97 9.86
C PRO A 561 8.40 -1.46 9.19
N MET A 562 7.79 -2.24 8.29
CA MET A 562 6.62 -1.79 7.51
C MET A 562 5.30 -2.00 8.27
N MET A 563 5.01 -3.22 8.72
CA MET A 563 3.77 -3.56 9.45
C MET A 563 3.97 -3.76 10.96
N GLY A 564 5.21 -3.90 11.42
CA GLY A 564 5.52 -4.03 12.84
C GLY A 564 5.11 -2.79 13.63
N PHE A 565 4.94 -2.97 14.93
CA PHE A 565 4.51 -1.91 15.83
C PHE A 565 5.61 -1.60 16.86
N PRO A 566 5.81 -0.32 17.21
CA PRO A 566 6.77 0.06 18.22
C PRO A 566 6.36 -0.50 19.58
N LEU A 567 7.35 -0.95 20.35
CA LEU A 567 7.17 -1.39 21.72
C LEU A 567 7.44 -0.23 22.66
N THR A 568 6.51 0.02 23.58
CA THR A 568 6.71 0.97 24.70
C THR A 568 7.19 0.27 25.96
N ASP A 569 7.21 -1.06 25.95
CA ASP A 569 7.69 -1.92 27.03
C ASP A 569 8.24 -3.21 26.41
N GLU A 570 9.46 -3.57 26.76
CA GLU A 570 10.15 -4.78 26.28
C GLU A 570 9.82 -6.03 27.12
N GLU A 571 9.16 -5.87 28.27
CA GLU A 571 8.71 -7.00 29.10
C GLU A 571 7.53 -7.77 28.49
N VAL A 572 7.01 -7.30 27.36
CA VAL A 572 5.93 -7.98 26.64
C VAL A 572 6.38 -9.35 26.11
N PRO A 573 5.48 -10.34 26.04
CA PRO A 573 5.84 -11.68 25.61
C PRO A 573 5.93 -11.83 24.09
N VAL A 574 6.81 -12.72 23.64
CA VAL A 574 6.76 -13.35 22.31
C VAL A 574 5.47 -14.17 22.22
N ILE A 575 4.63 -13.88 21.23
CA ILE A 575 3.36 -14.57 20.98
C ILE A 575 3.41 -15.37 19.68
N LYS A 576 2.36 -16.15 19.40
CA LYS A 576 2.24 -16.96 18.17
C LYS A 576 2.42 -16.16 16.88
N GLY A 577 2.18 -14.85 16.87
CA GLY A 577 2.35 -13.95 15.72
C GLY A 577 3.70 -13.23 15.63
N THR A 578 4.59 -13.35 16.61
CA THR A 578 5.86 -12.60 16.69
C THR A 578 6.94 -13.19 15.77
N ASN A 579 7.08 -12.71 14.54
CA ASN A 579 8.11 -13.18 13.60
C ASN A 579 9.46 -12.46 13.71
N GLY A 580 9.50 -11.30 14.36
CA GLY A 580 10.75 -10.62 14.62
C GLY A 580 10.66 -9.57 15.71
N VAL A 581 11.82 -9.16 16.20
CA VAL A 581 12.07 -8.01 17.05
C VAL A 581 13.21 -7.23 16.39
N ILE A 582 12.98 -5.97 16.07
CA ILE A 582 13.99 -5.12 15.45
C ILE A 582 14.30 -3.90 16.31
N ALA A 583 15.57 -3.50 16.35
CA ALA A 583 16.00 -2.22 16.94
C ALA A 583 16.66 -1.37 15.83
N ILE A 584 15.97 -0.30 15.45
CA ILE A 584 16.33 0.58 14.32
C ILE A 584 16.30 2.04 14.76
N ASP A 585 16.89 2.93 13.95
CA ASP A 585 16.84 4.36 14.21
C ASP A 585 15.39 4.84 14.43
N THR A 586 15.21 5.72 15.42
CA THR A 586 13.92 6.38 15.62
C THR A 586 13.62 7.29 14.43
N ASP A 587 12.46 7.11 13.81
CA ASP A 587 11.99 7.97 12.73
C ASP A 587 11.51 9.31 13.28
N HIS A 588 12.35 10.34 13.17
CA HIS A 588 12.03 11.73 13.53
C HIS A 588 11.42 12.55 12.40
N THR A 589 11.05 11.91 11.28
CA THR A 589 10.46 12.63 10.18
C THR A 589 9.13 13.25 10.60
N LYS A 590 8.97 14.53 10.31
CA LYS A 590 7.78 15.29 10.68
C LYS A 590 6.75 15.22 9.55
N GLU A 591 5.49 15.11 9.94
CA GLU A 591 4.40 15.29 8.98
C GLU A 591 4.45 16.71 8.40
N GLU A 592 4.41 16.78 7.07
CA GLU A 592 4.29 18.01 6.29
C GLU A 592 2.95 18.04 5.55
N GLU A 593 2.59 19.20 5.00
CA GLU A 593 1.37 19.30 4.20
C GLU A 593 1.42 18.40 2.96
N CYS A 594 0.29 17.77 2.64
CA CYS A 594 0.18 16.89 1.48
C CYS A 594 0.37 17.67 0.16
N ILE A 595 1.41 17.33 -0.59
CA ILE A 595 1.71 17.91 -1.91
C ILE A 595 0.89 17.30 -3.06
N LYS A 596 -0.06 16.40 -2.77
CA LYS A 596 -0.94 15.73 -3.75
C LYS A 596 -0.19 15.09 -4.95
N CYS A 597 0.93 14.42 -4.67
CA CYS A 597 1.80 13.83 -5.70
C CYS A 597 1.30 12.49 -6.29
N GLY A 598 0.21 11.92 -5.78
CA GLY A 598 -0.34 10.66 -6.29
C GLY A 598 0.46 9.39 -5.98
N ARG A 599 1.71 9.48 -5.49
CA ARG A 599 2.59 8.32 -5.22
C ARG A 599 1.95 7.26 -4.32
N CYS A 600 1.15 7.67 -3.33
CA CYS A 600 0.46 6.75 -2.44
C CYS A 600 -0.58 5.87 -3.14
N VAL A 601 -1.14 6.33 -4.27
CA VAL A 601 -2.04 5.56 -5.13
C VAL A 601 -1.22 4.60 -5.99
N ASP A 602 -0.12 5.09 -6.57
CA ASP A 602 0.73 4.31 -7.48
C ASP A 602 1.33 3.07 -6.81
N VAL A 603 1.64 3.15 -5.50
CA VAL A 603 2.20 2.03 -4.73
C VAL A 603 1.15 1.18 -4.01
N CYS A 604 -0.15 1.49 -4.11
CA CYS A 604 -1.17 0.72 -3.41
C CYS A 604 -1.40 -0.64 -4.10
N PRO A 605 -1.08 -1.78 -3.48
CA PRO A 605 -1.26 -3.09 -4.12
C PRO A 605 -2.74 -3.45 -4.31
N MET A 606 -3.63 -2.82 -3.54
CA MET A 606 -5.09 -2.96 -3.65
C MET A 606 -5.74 -1.93 -4.56
N GLU A 607 -4.93 -1.08 -5.21
CA GLU A 607 -5.43 -0.07 -6.16
C GLU A 607 -6.40 0.94 -5.52
N LEU A 608 -6.23 1.20 -4.22
CA LEU A 608 -7.02 2.15 -3.44
C LEU A 608 -6.43 3.57 -3.51
N ALA A 609 -7.15 4.55 -2.96
CA ALA A 609 -6.72 5.94 -2.84
C ALA A 609 -6.46 6.33 -1.37
N PRO A 610 -5.28 6.03 -0.78
CA PRO A 610 -5.02 6.21 0.65
C PRO A 610 -5.25 7.63 1.20
N LEU A 611 -4.96 8.65 0.38
CA LEU A 611 -5.16 10.05 0.78
C LEU A 611 -6.64 10.37 1.04
N ASN A 612 -7.56 9.73 0.31
CA ASN A 612 -9.00 9.92 0.54
C ASN A 612 -9.39 9.40 1.92
N PHE A 613 -8.84 8.27 2.37
CA PHE A 613 -9.09 7.77 3.72
C PHE A 613 -8.64 8.77 4.79
N ALA A 614 -7.43 9.31 4.66
CA ALA A 614 -6.93 10.34 5.57
C ALA A 614 -7.82 11.59 5.61
N LYS A 615 -8.34 12.01 4.45
CA LYS A 615 -9.30 13.11 4.34
C LYS A 615 -10.62 12.79 5.05
N TYR A 616 -11.26 11.67 4.73
CA TYR A 616 -12.57 11.33 5.26
C TYR A 616 -12.55 11.02 6.76
N VAL A 617 -11.43 10.50 7.27
CA VAL A 617 -11.21 10.35 8.72
C VAL A 617 -11.21 11.71 9.40
N LYS A 618 -10.49 12.69 8.85
CA LYS A 618 -10.48 14.07 9.38
C LYS A 618 -11.86 14.72 9.32
N GLU A 619 -12.66 14.39 8.32
CA GLU A 619 -14.03 14.90 8.14
C GLU A 619 -15.09 14.14 8.97
N GLY A 620 -14.73 13.03 9.64
CA GLY A 620 -15.70 12.19 10.34
C GLY A 620 -16.65 11.40 9.40
N ASN A 621 -16.34 11.30 8.10
CA ASN A 621 -17.26 10.79 7.08
C ASN A 621 -17.14 9.27 6.89
N ALA A 622 -17.81 8.51 7.75
CA ALA A 622 -17.80 7.04 7.72
C ALA A 622 -18.37 6.44 6.43
N GLN A 623 -19.42 7.05 5.84
CA GLN A 623 -20.02 6.54 4.60
C GLN A 623 -19.03 6.66 3.42
N ALA A 624 -18.34 7.80 3.28
CA ALA A 624 -17.35 7.97 2.22
C ALA A 624 -16.18 6.99 2.36
N LEU A 625 -15.80 6.60 3.58
CA LEU A 625 -14.79 5.55 3.81
C LEU A 625 -15.26 4.18 3.28
N LEU A 626 -16.54 3.83 3.49
CA LEU A 626 -17.14 2.60 2.97
C LEU A 626 -17.23 2.62 1.44
N ASP A 627 -17.71 3.73 0.87
CA ASP A 627 -17.84 3.92 -0.58
C ASP A 627 -16.47 3.86 -1.30
N ASN A 628 -15.38 4.14 -0.58
CA ASN A 628 -14.01 4.03 -1.08
C ASN A 628 -13.30 2.72 -0.66
N HIS A 629 -14.05 1.72 -0.20
CA HIS A 629 -13.56 0.37 0.08
C HIS A 629 -12.41 0.29 1.11
N ILE A 630 -12.44 1.12 2.19
CA ILE A 630 -11.39 1.09 3.22
C ILE A 630 -11.16 -0.31 3.84
N ARG A 631 -12.19 -1.18 3.84
CA ARG A 631 -12.12 -2.56 4.36
C ARG A 631 -11.12 -3.43 3.59
N ASP A 632 -10.86 -3.13 2.32
CA ASP A 632 -9.91 -3.88 1.49
C ASP A 632 -8.45 -3.53 1.79
N CYS A 633 -8.19 -2.39 2.45
CA CYS A 633 -6.85 -2.04 2.87
C CYS A 633 -6.36 -2.99 3.97
N PHE A 634 -5.19 -3.59 3.80
CA PHE A 634 -4.57 -4.48 4.80
C PHE A 634 -3.37 -3.82 5.52
N GLU A 635 -3.28 -2.48 5.49
CA GLU A 635 -2.34 -1.71 6.33
C GLU A 635 -0.85 -1.99 6.08
N CYS A 636 -0.46 -2.36 4.85
CA CYS A 636 0.94 -2.64 4.48
C CYS A 636 1.91 -1.46 4.60
N GLY A 637 1.44 -0.22 4.78
CA GLY A 637 2.34 0.93 4.91
C GLY A 637 3.09 1.36 3.64
N CYS A 638 2.91 0.70 2.47
CA CYS A 638 3.52 1.15 1.21
C CYS A 638 3.27 2.63 0.93
N CYS A 639 2.04 3.08 1.15
CA CYS A 639 1.62 4.46 0.90
C CYS A 639 2.26 5.46 1.87
N GLN A 640 2.53 5.05 3.11
CA GLN A 640 3.19 5.87 4.13
C GLN A 640 4.70 5.94 3.85
N TYR A 641 5.31 4.80 3.53
CA TYR A 641 6.73 4.71 3.19
C TYR A 641 7.11 5.63 2.02
N ILE A 642 6.33 5.63 0.93
CA ILE A 642 6.61 6.46 -0.25
C ILE A 642 6.21 7.94 -0.08
N CYS A 643 5.55 8.31 1.03
CA CYS A 643 4.97 9.64 1.19
C CYS A 643 6.06 10.69 1.42
N SER A 644 6.23 11.62 0.48
CA SER A 644 7.17 12.74 0.64
C SER A 644 6.77 13.72 1.73
N SER A 645 5.47 13.81 2.05
CA SER A 645 4.94 14.63 3.14
C SER A 645 4.89 13.89 4.48
N LYS A 646 5.37 12.64 4.56
CA LYS A 646 5.44 11.85 5.80
C LYS A 646 4.13 11.77 6.58
N ILE A 647 3.01 11.75 5.84
CA ILE A 647 1.67 11.64 6.41
C ILE A 647 1.52 10.24 7.03
N PRO A 648 1.07 10.10 8.29
CA PRO A 648 0.86 8.82 8.96
C PRO A 648 -0.41 8.13 8.44
N LEU A 649 -0.39 7.74 7.16
CA LEU A 649 -1.56 7.19 6.46
C LEU A 649 -2.07 5.90 7.11
N VAL A 650 -1.20 5.03 7.62
CA VAL A 650 -1.62 3.76 8.23
C VAL A 650 -2.38 4.00 9.52
N GLU A 651 -1.91 4.92 10.36
CA GLU A 651 -2.60 5.30 11.60
C GLU A 651 -4.00 5.87 11.29
N ARG A 652 -4.09 6.79 10.33
CA ARG A 652 -5.37 7.35 9.89
C ARG A 652 -6.31 6.28 9.35
N ILE A 653 -5.81 5.33 8.55
CA ILE A 653 -6.61 4.21 8.05
C ILE A 653 -7.11 3.34 9.20
N ARG A 654 -6.28 3.03 10.21
CA ARG A 654 -6.71 2.29 11.40
C ARG A 654 -7.83 3.02 12.15
N THR A 655 -7.70 4.33 12.32
CA THR A 655 -8.77 5.17 12.89
C THR A 655 -10.03 5.10 12.04
N GLY A 656 -9.93 5.23 10.72
CA GLY A 656 -11.07 5.12 9.80
C GLY A 656 -11.75 3.76 9.84
N LYS A 657 -10.98 2.67 9.95
CA LYS A 657 -11.53 1.33 10.13
C LYS A 657 -12.32 1.20 11.43
N LYS A 658 -11.82 1.77 12.54
CA LYS A 658 -12.57 1.80 13.80
C LYS A 658 -13.87 2.60 13.67
N MET A 659 -13.84 3.74 12.99
CA MET A 659 -15.05 4.57 12.76
C MET A 659 -16.17 3.81 12.02
N ILE A 660 -15.82 2.97 11.04
CA ILE A 660 -16.83 2.22 10.28
C ILE A 660 -17.26 0.90 10.95
N MET A 661 -16.65 0.50 12.06
CA MET A 661 -17.10 -0.68 12.81
C MET A 661 -18.44 -0.43 13.53
N GLU A 662 -18.78 0.85 13.77
CA GLU A 662 -20.03 1.27 14.40
C GLU A 662 -21.19 1.44 13.38
N VAL A 663 -20.86 1.48 12.09
CA VAL A 663 -21.83 1.63 10.99
C VAL A 663 -22.23 0.23 10.53
N LYS A 664 -23.48 -0.15 10.83
CA LYS A 664 -24.06 -1.46 10.48
C LYS A 664 -24.27 -1.63 8.98
#